data_AF-A0A5S4ZQ11-F1
#
_entry.id   AF-A0A5S4ZQ11-F1
#
_cell.length_a   1.000
_cell.length_b   1.000
_cell.length_c   1.000
_cell.angle_alpha   90.00
_cell.angle_beta   90.00
_cell.angle_gamma   90.00
#
_symmetry.space_group_name_H-M   'P 1'
#
loop_
_entity.id
_entity.type
_entity.pdbx_description
1 polymer ?
#
loop_
_entity_poly.entity_id
_entity_poly.type
_entity_poly.pdbx_seq_one_letter_code
_entity_poly.pdbx_strand_id
1 'polypeptide(L)'
;MSYSNLERVGKGLEILRRGLSPYIAREFKAKWGGRWWQVVSETSLPGSIGLESKKEGQDADEAYATLDVQALLVLMWHNWNEVFQAKLGHAGRSYVSELREVRNRWAHQQPFTADDAYRALDTITRLLEAISSEHARLSKKLSRDLLRLRFDDEAKKAKKRSAQEVTQTGTIPGLKPWREVITPHPDVASGRYQQAEFAADLAQVLHNEAEMEYQDPTEFFKRTYLTEGLSHLLKMAIERLSGVGGDPVVQLQTSFGGGKTHSMLALFHLFGGQIAPGQIPGLEPILSKLGLSHLPRCNRAVMVGTDLSAAQPRIKPDGTAVNTLWGEMAYQLGGPRAFEMVAREDRQGVSPGSGVIKEILDQYGPALILIDEWVAFARNIYGVSGLCAGSFDANMTFAQALTEGAKRSRQSMVITSIPASDIEIGGEGGQAALERLQNTFGRLESVWKPAAMEESFEIVRRRLFSDAIDYAARDAVINAFMKMYREQQKDFPRECNESDYQRRMNIAYPVHPELFDRLYQDWSTLERFQRTRGVLRLMAAAIHQLWEREDKSLLIMPGTLPLDSPPVRYEMTRYLPDGWPPVIDTDIDGPISRPLALDRDNPNMGRYSACRRVARTIFVGSAPSVAAMRVRGLEEVRLKLGCVQPGESAATFGDALRRLVEQLTYLYSDNTRFWYDTRPSVNRLATDRAEQLGDYAGEEIKKRLLKIRDKGDFAGVHMAPGSSADVADEQCTRLVVLDYKHYHSSGNDHSPALQAAKDILENRGGGPRQYRNTLVFVATEKNRVPELERAARQYLAWKSIDAEKEELNLDSFQTKQVVTNVQRTNETLDARIQEAYAYLLVPTQEGTGPIDWEVSRISGGSESMVLRANKKLLNAQHLITKWSPAILKMELDRWLWKESPHITIKNLWSYLTTYCYLPRLKDETVLMQTINDGICGTEYFAYAANITDEGKYQGLKIGLMLPSGTLYMDNISLLVKPEVALQQIEEEKRKKEAAEKATQGGATYTIKPDNGKTAISEPDKPEPGDEIIEQPKPKRFYGSVKLNSTRVGRDAGTIAQEVIAHLTSLMGADVQISLDITATIPEGAPDDVVRIVTENCRTLKFDTHGFEDE
;
A
#
# COMPACT_ATOMS: atom_id res chain seq x y z
N MET A 1 -8.62 -25.61 19.67
CA MET A 1 -7.67 -26.70 19.97
C MET A 1 -7.88 -27.82 18.96
N SER A 2 -6.86 -28.16 18.18
CA SER A 2 -6.92 -29.26 17.19
C SER A 2 -6.67 -30.58 17.91
N TYR A 3 -7.62 -31.52 17.86
CA TYR A 3 -7.42 -32.86 18.41
C TYR A 3 -6.37 -33.63 17.61
N SER A 4 -5.56 -34.44 18.27
CA SER A 4 -4.70 -35.41 17.58
C SER A 4 -5.54 -36.55 16.97
N ASN A 5 -5.00 -37.29 16.00
CA ASN A 5 -5.73 -38.43 15.41
C ASN A 5 -6.04 -39.51 16.45
N LEU A 6 -5.13 -39.75 17.40
CA LEU A 6 -5.33 -40.67 18.52
C LEU A 6 -6.47 -40.21 19.43
N GLU A 7 -6.55 -38.91 19.73
CA GLU A 7 -7.65 -38.33 20.52
C GLU A 7 -9.00 -38.41 19.80
N ARG A 8 -9.02 -38.20 18.48
CA ARG A 8 -10.25 -38.32 17.67
C ARG A 8 -10.79 -39.74 17.70
N VAL A 9 -9.93 -40.74 17.54
CA VAL A 9 -10.31 -42.17 17.63
C VAL A 9 -10.81 -42.49 19.04
N GLY A 10 -10.12 -42.03 20.10
CA GLY A 10 -10.55 -42.21 21.48
C GLY A 10 -11.94 -41.64 21.77
N LYS A 11 -12.22 -40.42 21.28
CA LYS A 11 -13.57 -39.82 21.36
C LYS A 11 -14.61 -40.63 20.57
N GLY A 12 -14.24 -41.14 19.40
CA GLY A 12 -15.08 -42.04 18.63
C GLY A 12 -15.47 -43.29 19.41
N LEU A 13 -14.50 -43.94 20.08
CA LEU A 13 -14.71 -45.14 20.89
C LEU A 13 -15.61 -44.87 22.12
N GLU A 14 -15.51 -43.69 22.73
CA GLU A 14 -16.42 -43.29 23.81
C GLU A 14 -17.86 -43.07 23.31
N ILE A 15 -18.02 -42.49 22.11
CA ILE A 15 -19.34 -42.37 21.46
C ILE A 15 -19.91 -43.76 21.14
N LEU A 16 -19.07 -44.67 20.67
CA LEU A 16 -19.44 -46.07 20.41
C LEU A 16 -19.93 -46.76 21.69
N ARG A 17 -19.21 -46.60 22.82
CA ARG A 17 -19.59 -47.15 24.12
C ARG A 17 -21.01 -46.70 24.53
N ARG A 18 -21.26 -45.40 24.48
CA ARG A 18 -22.56 -44.80 24.85
C ARG A 18 -23.69 -45.28 23.94
N GLY A 19 -23.42 -45.43 22.65
CA GLY A 19 -24.41 -45.90 21.68
C GLY A 19 -24.71 -47.40 21.75
N LEU A 20 -23.71 -48.24 22.00
CA LEU A 20 -23.87 -49.70 22.06
C LEU A 20 -24.47 -50.18 23.39
N SER A 21 -24.12 -49.53 24.51
CA SER A 21 -24.48 -50.01 25.84
C SER A 21 -25.99 -50.24 26.04
N PRO A 22 -26.89 -49.29 25.71
CA PRO A 22 -28.34 -49.51 25.87
C PRO A 22 -28.90 -50.59 24.94
N TYR A 23 -28.35 -50.70 23.72
CA TYR A 23 -28.78 -51.69 22.74
C TYR A 23 -28.46 -53.11 23.21
N ILE A 24 -27.21 -53.35 23.61
CA ILE A 24 -26.74 -54.66 24.07
C ILE A 24 -27.55 -55.12 25.31
N ALA A 25 -27.77 -54.23 26.29
CA ALA A 25 -28.56 -54.55 27.48
C ALA A 25 -30.00 -54.95 27.11
N ARG A 26 -30.64 -54.22 26.20
CA ARG A 26 -32.00 -54.52 25.74
C ARG A 26 -32.09 -55.89 25.07
N GLU A 27 -31.15 -56.22 24.19
CA GLU A 27 -31.16 -57.50 23.47
C GLU A 27 -30.89 -58.69 24.41
N PHE A 28 -29.98 -58.54 25.38
CA PHE A 28 -29.75 -59.58 26.39
C PHE A 28 -30.92 -59.75 27.36
N LYS A 29 -31.54 -58.66 27.85
CA LYS A 29 -32.76 -58.72 28.68
C LYS A 29 -33.92 -59.37 27.92
N ALA A 30 -34.06 -59.09 26.62
CA ALA A 30 -35.09 -59.71 25.78
C ALA A 30 -34.91 -61.22 25.63
N LYS A 31 -33.67 -61.71 25.57
CA LYS A 31 -33.38 -63.15 25.42
C LYS A 31 -33.43 -63.92 26.74
N TRP A 32 -32.87 -63.39 27.81
CA TRP A 32 -32.61 -64.14 29.05
C TRP A 32 -33.33 -63.60 30.29
N GLY A 33 -34.16 -62.56 30.15
CA GLY A 33 -34.99 -62.03 31.24
C GLY A 33 -34.17 -61.58 32.45
N GLY A 34 -34.67 -61.81 33.67
CA GLY A 34 -34.02 -61.36 34.91
C GLY A 34 -32.65 -61.99 35.23
N ARG A 35 -32.23 -63.06 34.52
CA ARG A 35 -30.92 -63.71 34.72
C ARG A 35 -29.89 -63.35 33.64
N TRP A 36 -30.20 -62.40 32.77
CA TRP A 36 -29.37 -62.04 31.62
C TRP A 36 -27.91 -61.75 31.99
N TRP A 37 -27.67 -61.01 33.08
CA TRP A 37 -26.33 -60.62 33.49
C TRP A 37 -25.51 -61.80 34.03
N GLN A 38 -26.13 -62.71 34.77
CA GLN A 38 -25.46 -63.91 35.28
C GLN A 38 -25.01 -64.81 34.12
N VAL A 39 -25.89 -65.04 33.15
CA VAL A 39 -25.58 -65.85 31.94
C VAL A 39 -24.45 -65.21 31.14
N VAL A 40 -24.54 -63.90 30.87
CA VAL A 40 -23.59 -63.18 30.02
C VAL A 40 -22.20 -63.06 30.68
N SER A 41 -22.15 -62.78 31.98
CA SER A 41 -20.89 -62.58 32.71
C SER A 41 -20.11 -63.88 32.99
N GLU A 42 -20.80 -65.03 33.03
CA GLU A 42 -20.18 -66.36 33.17
C GLU A 42 -19.72 -66.93 31.83
N THR A 43 -20.47 -66.74 30.75
CA THR A 43 -20.19 -67.38 29.44
C THR A 43 -19.32 -66.54 28.49
N SER A 44 -19.33 -65.21 28.61
CA SER A 44 -18.85 -64.33 27.52
C SER A 44 -17.75 -63.34 27.90
N LEU A 45 -17.42 -63.20 29.18
CA LEU A 45 -16.33 -62.35 29.68
C LEU A 45 -15.20 -63.22 30.24
N PRO A 46 -14.23 -63.64 29.41
CA PRO A 46 -13.08 -64.42 29.87
C PRO A 46 -12.06 -63.54 30.62
N GLY A 47 -11.53 -64.05 31.74
CA GLY A 47 -10.35 -63.49 32.43
C GLY A 47 -10.47 -62.01 32.85
N SER A 48 -9.35 -61.28 32.77
CA SER A 48 -9.13 -59.90 33.27
C SER A 48 -10.04 -58.81 32.68
N ILE A 49 -10.88 -59.13 31.69
CA ILE A 49 -11.75 -58.16 31.00
C ILE A 49 -13.09 -58.09 31.75
N GLY A 50 -13.38 -56.94 32.36
CA GLY A 50 -14.62 -56.71 33.13
C GLY A 50 -14.55 -57.12 34.60
N LEU A 51 -13.35 -57.43 35.13
CA LEU A 51 -13.15 -57.85 36.53
C LEU A 51 -13.64 -56.80 37.55
N GLU A 52 -13.59 -55.52 37.20
CA GLU A 52 -14.07 -54.41 38.05
C GLU A 52 -15.59 -54.39 38.24
N SER A 53 -16.34 -55.07 37.36
CA SER A 53 -17.80 -55.19 37.41
C SER A 53 -18.29 -56.42 38.20
N LYS A 54 -17.38 -57.26 38.71
CA LYS A 54 -17.67 -58.44 39.55
C LYS A 54 -17.41 -58.16 41.03
N LYS A 55 -18.08 -57.17 41.63
CA LYS A 55 -18.09 -57.03 43.10
C LYS A 55 -19.27 -57.80 43.69
N GLU A 56 -19.01 -58.63 44.70
CA GLU A 56 -20.07 -59.33 45.44
C GLU A 56 -21.06 -58.31 46.03
N GLY A 57 -22.35 -58.47 45.69
CA GLY A 57 -23.44 -57.61 46.17
C GLY A 57 -23.84 -56.42 45.29
N GLN A 58 -23.21 -56.21 44.12
CA GLN A 58 -23.65 -55.17 43.17
C GLN A 58 -24.88 -55.60 42.36
N ASP A 59 -25.76 -54.64 42.08
CA ASP A 59 -26.90 -54.83 41.17
C ASP A 59 -26.42 -55.10 39.73
N ALA A 60 -27.17 -55.94 39.01
CA ALA A 60 -26.81 -56.38 37.66
C ALA A 60 -26.74 -55.22 36.65
N ASP A 61 -27.61 -54.23 36.80
CA ASP A 61 -27.62 -53.06 35.92
C ASP A 61 -26.47 -52.08 36.25
N GLU A 62 -26.11 -51.95 37.53
CA GLU A 62 -24.95 -51.15 37.96
C GLU A 62 -23.63 -51.76 37.48
N ALA A 63 -23.46 -53.08 37.63
CA ALA A 63 -22.29 -53.79 37.15
C ALA A 63 -22.11 -53.62 35.63
N TYR A 64 -23.18 -53.77 34.85
CA TYR A 64 -23.15 -53.59 33.40
C TYR A 64 -22.80 -52.16 32.96
N ALA A 65 -23.30 -51.14 33.67
CA ALA A 65 -23.04 -49.74 33.33
C ALA A 65 -21.55 -49.36 33.40
N THR A 66 -20.76 -50.07 34.22
CA THR A 66 -19.31 -49.83 34.37
C THR A 66 -18.46 -50.39 33.22
N LEU A 67 -19.03 -51.21 32.33
CA LEU A 67 -18.28 -51.84 31.23
C LEU A 67 -17.68 -50.80 30.27
N ASP A 68 -16.43 -51.04 29.88
CA ASP A 68 -15.75 -50.29 28.85
C ASP A 68 -16.15 -50.77 27.44
N VAL A 69 -15.73 -50.02 26.41
CA VAL A 69 -16.10 -50.34 25.02
C VAL A 69 -15.55 -51.70 24.58
N GLN A 70 -14.42 -52.16 25.13
CA GLN A 70 -13.86 -53.47 24.81
C GLN A 70 -14.74 -54.59 25.32
N ALA A 71 -15.17 -54.51 26.57
CA ALA A 71 -16.09 -55.49 27.14
C ALA A 71 -17.38 -55.55 26.31
N LEU A 72 -17.95 -54.40 25.92
CA LEU A 72 -19.15 -54.38 25.07
C LEU A 72 -18.93 -55.05 23.69
N LEU A 73 -17.80 -54.79 23.03
CA LEU A 73 -17.48 -55.43 21.74
C LEU A 73 -17.23 -56.94 21.89
N VAL A 74 -16.62 -57.38 22.99
CA VAL A 74 -16.41 -58.79 23.33
C VAL A 74 -17.74 -59.49 23.58
N LEU A 75 -18.66 -58.85 24.31
CA LEU A 75 -20.00 -59.35 24.56
C LEU A 75 -20.79 -59.54 23.25
N MET A 76 -20.74 -58.57 22.35
CA MET A 76 -21.34 -58.70 21.01
C MET A 76 -20.72 -59.85 20.21
N TRP A 77 -19.38 -59.99 20.26
CA TRP A 77 -18.67 -61.00 19.49
C TRP A 77 -19.00 -62.44 19.91
N HIS A 78 -18.98 -62.73 21.21
CA HIS A 78 -19.22 -64.08 21.73
C HIS A 78 -20.68 -64.49 21.60
N ASN A 79 -21.61 -63.53 21.75
CA ASN A 79 -23.05 -63.79 21.66
C ASN A 79 -23.62 -63.48 20.27
N TRP A 80 -22.76 -63.41 19.24
CA TRP A 80 -23.20 -62.94 17.93
C TRP A 80 -24.28 -63.81 17.31
N ASN A 81 -24.02 -65.11 17.15
CA ASN A 81 -24.95 -66.06 16.50
C ASN A 81 -26.25 -66.20 17.28
N GLU A 82 -26.13 -66.01 18.59
CA GLU A 82 -27.18 -66.25 19.55
C GLU A 82 -28.11 -65.06 19.79
N VAL A 83 -27.63 -63.83 19.62
CA VAL A 83 -28.36 -62.60 20.00
C VAL A 83 -28.39 -61.58 18.87
N PHE A 84 -27.27 -61.35 18.19
CA PHE A 84 -27.10 -60.19 17.31
C PHE A 84 -27.21 -60.51 15.80
N GLN A 85 -27.00 -61.77 15.40
CA GLN A 85 -26.97 -62.19 13.99
C GLN A 85 -28.26 -61.87 13.25
N ALA A 86 -29.42 -62.11 13.88
CA ALA A 86 -30.72 -61.89 13.26
C ALA A 86 -30.99 -60.41 12.93
N LYS A 87 -30.42 -59.47 13.70
CA LYS A 87 -30.66 -58.03 13.55
C LYS A 87 -29.54 -57.30 12.79
N LEU A 88 -28.28 -57.71 12.94
CA LEU A 88 -27.11 -57.01 12.40
C LEU A 88 -26.40 -57.73 11.24
N GLY A 89 -26.78 -58.99 10.95
CA GLY A 89 -26.28 -59.75 9.79
C GLY A 89 -24.76 -60.00 9.80
N HIS A 90 -24.18 -60.34 8.65
CA HIS A 90 -22.73 -60.54 8.53
C HIS A 90 -21.94 -59.23 8.60
N ALA A 91 -22.47 -58.16 7.99
CA ALA A 91 -21.80 -56.86 7.93
C ALA A 91 -21.55 -56.25 9.32
N GLY A 92 -22.54 -56.34 10.23
CA GLY A 92 -22.36 -55.91 11.61
C GLY A 92 -21.26 -56.66 12.34
N ARG A 93 -21.09 -57.96 12.05
CA ARG A 93 -20.03 -58.80 12.64
C ARG A 93 -18.65 -58.31 12.21
N SER A 94 -18.51 -57.98 10.93
CA SER A 94 -17.27 -57.43 10.37
C SER A 94 -16.91 -56.09 11.03
N TYR A 95 -17.88 -55.20 11.24
CA TYR A 95 -17.65 -53.93 11.93
C TYR A 95 -17.21 -54.14 13.39
N VAL A 96 -17.84 -55.05 14.12
CA VAL A 96 -17.42 -55.39 15.49
C VAL A 96 -16.00 -55.96 15.51
N SER A 97 -15.62 -56.79 14.53
CA SER A 97 -14.25 -57.31 14.41
C SER A 97 -13.22 -56.20 14.22
N GLU A 98 -13.46 -55.31 13.26
CA GLU A 98 -12.57 -54.19 12.95
C GLU A 98 -12.44 -53.22 14.14
N LEU A 99 -13.54 -52.94 14.84
CA LEU A 99 -13.52 -52.04 16.00
C LEU A 99 -12.77 -52.61 17.21
N ARG A 100 -12.71 -53.95 17.35
CA ARG A 100 -11.85 -54.58 18.37
C ARG A 100 -10.37 -54.34 18.08
N GLU A 101 -9.97 -54.42 16.81
CA GLU A 101 -8.59 -54.10 16.40
C GLU A 101 -8.28 -52.62 16.60
N VAL A 102 -9.18 -51.72 16.17
CA VAL A 102 -9.05 -50.27 16.35
C VAL A 102 -8.91 -49.91 17.83
N ARG A 103 -9.74 -50.48 18.70
CA ARG A 103 -9.65 -50.27 20.17
C ARG A 103 -8.31 -50.76 20.68
N ASN A 104 -7.89 -51.98 20.32
CA ASN A 104 -6.60 -52.53 20.77
C ASN A 104 -5.42 -51.64 20.35
N ARG A 105 -5.38 -51.18 19.08
CA ARG A 105 -4.36 -50.24 18.60
C ARG A 105 -4.36 -48.93 19.39
N TRP A 106 -5.54 -48.38 19.68
CA TRP A 106 -5.71 -47.17 20.48
C TRP A 106 -5.22 -47.35 21.92
N ALA A 107 -5.54 -48.48 22.57
CA ALA A 107 -5.10 -48.79 23.94
C ALA A 107 -3.58 -48.95 24.06
N HIS A 108 -2.91 -49.45 23.01
CA HIS A 108 -1.44 -49.54 22.93
C HIS A 108 -0.77 -48.24 22.45
N GLN A 109 -1.49 -47.12 22.35
CA GLN A 109 -0.99 -45.82 21.90
C GLN A 109 -0.30 -45.84 20.53
N GLN A 110 -0.71 -46.74 19.63
CA GLN A 110 -0.14 -46.81 18.29
C GLN A 110 -0.57 -45.57 17.47
N PRO A 111 0.31 -45.04 16.61
CA PRO A 111 -0.03 -43.89 15.78
C PRO A 111 -1.14 -44.23 14.77
N PHE A 112 -2.07 -43.29 14.58
CA PHE A 112 -3.11 -43.36 13.55
C PHE A 112 -2.81 -42.32 12.46
N THR A 113 -2.71 -42.78 11.21
CA THR A 113 -2.76 -41.87 10.05
C THR A 113 -4.14 -41.22 9.96
N ALA A 114 -4.27 -40.16 9.15
CA ALA A 114 -5.58 -39.53 8.93
C ALA A 114 -6.59 -40.52 8.31
N ASP A 115 -6.12 -41.41 7.44
CA ASP A 115 -6.95 -42.42 6.78
C ASP A 115 -7.37 -43.53 7.74
N ASP A 116 -6.45 -44.00 8.61
CA ASP A 116 -6.78 -44.96 9.66
C ASP A 116 -7.82 -44.39 10.65
N ALA A 117 -7.63 -43.13 11.05
CA ALA A 117 -8.55 -42.46 11.97
C ALA A 117 -9.93 -42.24 11.34
N TYR A 118 -9.98 -41.87 10.06
CA TYR A 118 -11.23 -41.75 9.31
C TYR A 118 -11.93 -43.11 9.19
N ARG A 119 -11.21 -44.17 8.82
CA ARG A 119 -11.74 -45.52 8.68
C ARG A 119 -12.29 -46.06 10.00
N ALA A 120 -11.61 -45.80 11.11
CA ALA A 120 -12.10 -46.10 12.45
C ALA A 120 -13.45 -45.40 12.74
N LEU A 121 -13.53 -44.09 12.51
CA LEU A 121 -14.75 -43.31 12.76
C LEU A 121 -15.91 -43.68 11.82
N ASP A 122 -15.62 -44.02 10.56
CA ASP A 122 -16.62 -44.52 9.60
C ASP A 122 -17.20 -45.86 10.07
N THR A 123 -16.34 -46.79 10.52
CA THR A 123 -16.78 -48.10 11.02
C THR A 123 -17.61 -47.97 12.30
N ILE A 124 -17.24 -47.05 13.20
CA ILE A 124 -18.04 -46.68 14.38
C ILE A 124 -19.42 -46.16 13.96
N THR A 125 -19.45 -45.24 12.99
CA THR A 125 -20.70 -44.65 12.50
C THR A 125 -21.62 -45.71 11.91
N ARG A 126 -21.09 -46.60 11.05
CA ARG A 126 -21.87 -47.68 10.42
C ARG A 126 -22.45 -48.66 11.43
N LEU A 127 -21.70 -49.03 12.46
CA LEU A 127 -22.21 -49.91 13.52
C LEU A 127 -23.31 -49.22 14.34
N LEU A 128 -23.16 -47.93 14.65
CA LEU A 128 -24.18 -47.15 15.35
C LEU A 128 -25.42 -46.91 14.50
N GLU A 129 -25.28 -46.71 13.18
CA GLU A 129 -26.40 -46.62 12.24
C GLU A 129 -27.15 -47.97 12.15
N ALA A 130 -26.43 -49.10 12.14
CA ALA A 130 -27.03 -50.43 12.09
C ALA A 130 -27.90 -50.75 13.32
N ILE A 131 -27.61 -50.16 14.49
CA ILE A 131 -28.45 -50.27 15.69
C ILE A 131 -29.43 -49.11 15.87
N SER A 132 -29.54 -48.21 14.88
CA SER A 132 -30.38 -47.00 14.93
C SER A 132 -30.09 -46.09 16.14
N SER A 133 -28.82 -45.94 16.52
CA SER A 133 -28.40 -45.10 17.64
C SER A 133 -28.27 -43.62 17.24
N GLU A 134 -28.81 -42.71 18.05
CA GLU A 134 -28.67 -41.26 17.84
C GLU A 134 -27.20 -40.79 17.89
N HIS A 135 -26.34 -41.56 18.57
CA HIS A 135 -24.91 -41.32 18.68
C HIS A 135 -24.16 -41.45 17.35
N ALA A 136 -24.76 -42.08 16.32
CA ALA A 136 -24.20 -42.12 14.97
C ALA A 136 -23.91 -40.72 14.41
N ARG A 137 -24.80 -39.74 14.69
CA ARG A 137 -24.63 -38.35 14.23
C ARG A 137 -23.36 -37.69 14.80
N LEU A 138 -23.00 -38.02 16.04
CA LEU A 138 -21.82 -37.47 16.70
C LEU A 138 -20.52 -38.02 16.10
N SER A 139 -20.47 -39.33 15.84
CA SER A 139 -19.32 -39.95 15.17
C SER A 139 -19.17 -39.46 13.72
N LYS A 140 -20.28 -39.32 13.00
CA LYS A 140 -20.33 -38.75 11.65
C LYS A 140 -19.82 -37.31 11.58
N LYS A 141 -20.12 -36.48 12.59
CA LYS A 141 -19.58 -35.12 12.70
C LYS A 141 -18.05 -35.13 12.86
N LEU A 142 -17.52 -35.96 13.76
CA LEU A 142 -16.06 -36.11 13.96
C LEU A 142 -15.35 -36.55 12.68
N SER A 143 -15.95 -37.49 11.94
CA SER A 143 -15.42 -37.95 10.64
C SER A 143 -15.40 -36.84 9.58
N ARG A 144 -16.47 -36.02 9.50
CA ARG A 144 -16.55 -34.88 8.57
C ARG A 144 -15.53 -33.78 8.88
N ASP A 145 -15.35 -33.47 10.16
CA ASP A 145 -14.38 -32.46 10.60
C ASP A 145 -12.94 -32.89 10.26
N LEU A 146 -12.63 -34.19 10.37
CA LEU A 146 -11.34 -34.76 9.95
C LEU A 146 -11.13 -34.65 8.43
N LEU A 147 -12.14 -34.97 7.61
CA LEU A 147 -12.07 -34.82 6.15
C LEU A 147 -11.83 -33.38 5.72
N ARG A 148 -12.50 -32.41 6.36
CA ARG A 148 -12.31 -30.98 6.04
C ARG A 148 -10.86 -30.54 6.25
N LEU A 149 -10.28 -30.89 7.40
CA LEU A 149 -8.87 -30.60 7.69
C LEU A 149 -7.92 -31.26 6.68
N ARG A 150 -8.22 -32.49 6.27
CA ARG A 150 -7.44 -33.20 5.24
C ARG A 150 -7.51 -32.48 3.89
N PHE A 151 -8.69 -32.10 3.43
CA PHE A 151 -8.84 -31.38 2.16
C PHE A 151 -8.15 -30.01 2.18
N ASP A 152 -8.21 -29.30 3.31
CA ASP A 152 -7.50 -28.04 3.49
C ASP A 152 -5.97 -28.24 3.41
N ASP A 153 -5.44 -29.33 4.00
CA ASP A 153 -4.01 -29.68 3.94
C ASP A 153 -3.56 -30.19 2.56
N GLU A 154 -4.38 -30.99 1.88
CA GLU A 154 -4.14 -31.43 0.50
C GLU A 154 -4.18 -30.25 -0.47
N ALA A 155 -5.14 -29.33 -0.33
CA ALA A 155 -5.21 -28.10 -1.11
C ALA A 155 -3.99 -27.20 -0.88
N LYS A 156 -3.51 -27.09 0.36
CA LYS A 156 -2.25 -26.38 0.68
C LYS A 156 -1.03 -27.06 0.03
N LYS A 157 -0.94 -28.39 0.09
CA LYS A 157 0.15 -29.17 -0.54
C LYS A 157 0.13 -29.07 -2.06
N ALA A 158 -1.04 -29.12 -2.69
CA ALA A 158 -1.21 -28.95 -4.13
C ALA A 158 -0.84 -27.53 -4.57
N LYS A 159 -1.29 -26.50 -3.85
CA LYS A 159 -0.86 -25.11 -4.08
C LYS A 159 0.66 -24.96 -3.96
N LYS A 160 1.28 -25.56 -2.92
CA LYS A 160 2.74 -25.55 -2.72
C LYS A 160 3.50 -26.21 -3.87
N ARG A 161 3.03 -27.35 -4.41
CA ARG A 161 3.64 -28.01 -5.58
C ARG A 161 3.56 -27.16 -6.85
N SER A 162 2.42 -26.51 -7.10
CA SER A 162 2.27 -25.60 -8.26
C SER A 162 3.14 -24.33 -8.15
N ALA A 163 3.51 -23.91 -6.92
CA ALA A 163 4.32 -22.72 -6.68
C ALA A 163 5.84 -23.00 -6.80
N GLN A 164 6.25 -24.27 -6.79
CA GLN A 164 7.63 -24.70 -7.00
C GLN A 164 8.05 -24.73 -8.49
N GLU A 165 7.17 -24.32 -9.42
CA GLU A 165 7.53 -24.20 -10.83
C GLU A 165 8.68 -23.21 -11.03
N VAL A 166 9.64 -23.62 -11.88
CA VAL A 166 10.82 -22.85 -12.27
C VAL A 166 10.40 -21.51 -12.84
N THR A 167 11.08 -20.43 -12.44
CA THR A 167 10.89 -19.09 -13.01
C THR A 167 11.07 -19.18 -14.52
N GLN A 168 10.00 -18.98 -15.30
CA GLN A 168 10.05 -19.13 -16.76
C GLN A 168 10.93 -18.03 -17.36
N THR A 169 11.85 -18.38 -18.27
CA THR A 169 12.78 -17.46 -18.95
C THR A 169 12.52 -17.44 -20.45
N GLY A 170 12.59 -16.26 -21.06
CA GLY A 170 12.55 -16.10 -22.51
C GLY A 170 13.97 -16.02 -23.07
N THR A 171 14.66 -17.14 -23.27
CA THR A 171 16.00 -17.13 -23.87
C THR A 171 15.93 -17.02 -25.39
N ILE A 172 16.85 -16.24 -25.98
CA ILE A 172 17.01 -16.18 -27.43
C ILE A 172 17.48 -17.56 -27.95
N PRO A 173 16.90 -18.10 -29.04
CA PRO A 173 17.37 -19.33 -29.65
C PRO A 173 18.88 -19.28 -29.95
N GLY A 174 19.63 -20.28 -29.49
CA GLY A 174 21.08 -20.40 -29.71
C GLY A 174 21.97 -19.94 -28.55
N LEU A 175 21.44 -19.30 -27.51
CA LEU A 175 22.17 -19.03 -26.27
C LEU A 175 21.95 -20.15 -25.26
N LYS A 176 23.04 -20.67 -24.67
CA LYS A 176 22.98 -21.71 -23.64
C LYS A 176 22.71 -21.09 -22.25
N PRO A 177 21.84 -21.70 -21.42
CA PRO A 177 21.73 -21.38 -20.00
C PRO A 177 23.06 -21.55 -19.26
N TRP A 178 23.27 -20.81 -18.16
CA TRP A 178 24.55 -20.87 -17.44
C TRP A 178 24.94 -22.29 -17.01
N ARG A 179 23.96 -23.10 -16.62
CA ARG A 179 24.15 -24.48 -16.17
C ARG A 179 24.71 -25.42 -17.24
N GLU A 180 24.56 -25.07 -18.52
CA GLU A 180 25.15 -25.81 -19.65
C GLU A 180 26.54 -25.30 -20.04
N VAL A 181 26.96 -24.15 -19.48
CA VAL A 181 28.23 -23.49 -19.78
C VAL A 181 29.28 -23.75 -18.70
N ILE A 182 28.87 -23.82 -17.43
CA ILE A 182 29.74 -24.06 -16.29
C ILE A 182 29.05 -24.95 -15.25
N THR A 183 29.82 -25.86 -14.63
CA THR A 183 29.30 -26.81 -13.63
C THR A 183 29.75 -26.39 -12.22
N PRO A 184 28.82 -26.32 -11.23
CA PRO A 184 29.19 -26.13 -9.82
C PRO A 184 30.03 -27.31 -9.31
N HIS A 185 30.83 -27.09 -8.25
CA HIS A 185 31.57 -28.19 -7.63
C HIS A 185 30.61 -29.24 -7.03
N PRO A 186 31.02 -30.51 -6.90
CA PRO A 186 30.14 -31.60 -6.44
C PRO A 186 29.50 -31.40 -5.06
N ASP A 187 30.23 -30.76 -4.15
CA ASP A 187 29.80 -30.36 -2.80
C ASP A 187 28.62 -29.35 -2.85
N VAL A 188 28.73 -28.33 -3.70
CA VAL A 188 27.68 -27.34 -3.95
C VAL A 188 26.50 -27.96 -4.70
N ALA A 189 26.76 -28.72 -5.77
CA ALA A 189 25.73 -29.36 -6.58
C ALA A 189 24.86 -30.33 -5.75
N SER A 190 25.48 -31.10 -4.85
CA SER A 190 24.79 -32.10 -4.02
C SER A 190 24.10 -31.53 -2.77
N GLY A 191 24.25 -30.23 -2.50
CA GLY A 191 23.67 -29.58 -1.32
C GLY A 191 24.36 -29.95 0.00
N ARG A 192 25.52 -30.61 -0.07
CA ARG A 192 26.30 -31.04 1.10
C ARG A 192 27.28 -29.98 1.60
N TYR A 193 27.14 -28.74 1.14
CA TYR A 193 27.97 -27.63 1.62
C TYR A 193 27.68 -27.39 3.11
N GLN A 194 28.61 -27.76 4.00
CA GLN A 194 28.43 -27.52 5.43
C GLN A 194 28.85 -26.10 5.80
N GLN A 195 28.12 -25.46 6.71
CA GLN A 195 28.39 -24.09 7.15
C GLN A 195 29.80 -23.88 7.73
N ALA A 196 30.47 -24.96 8.15
CA ALA A 196 31.84 -24.99 8.66
C ALA A 196 32.92 -24.98 7.55
N GLU A 197 32.61 -25.45 6.34
CA GLU A 197 33.59 -25.66 5.25
C GLU A 197 34.15 -24.35 4.65
N PHE A 198 33.47 -23.22 4.80
CA PHE A 198 33.99 -21.92 4.32
C PHE A 198 34.84 -21.17 5.35
N ALA A 199 35.10 -21.77 6.52
CA ALA A 199 36.03 -21.24 7.49
C ALA A 199 37.32 -22.06 7.43
N ALA A 200 38.38 -21.44 6.92
CA ALA A 200 39.69 -22.05 6.97
C ALA A 200 40.15 -22.12 8.44
N ASP A 201 40.58 -23.30 8.87
CA ASP A 201 41.08 -23.55 10.22
C ASP A 201 42.51 -24.10 10.15
N LEU A 202 43.46 -23.30 10.63
CA LEU A 202 44.87 -23.64 10.58
C LEU A 202 45.24 -24.77 11.55
N ALA A 203 44.49 -24.95 12.65
CA ALA A 203 44.71 -26.04 13.60
C ALA A 203 44.28 -27.38 13.00
N GLN A 204 43.14 -27.43 12.29
CA GLN A 204 42.71 -28.64 11.59
C GLN A 204 43.74 -29.10 10.54
N VAL A 205 44.32 -28.15 9.79
CA VAL A 205 45.36 -28.47 8.80
C VAL A 205 46.63 -29.01 9.47
N LEU A 206 47.00 -28.45 10.63
CA LEU A 206 48.14 -28.92 11.42
C LEU A 206 47.95 -30.35 11.95
N HIS A 207 46.73 -30.70 12.35
CA HIS A 207 46.38 -32.03 12.86
C HIS A 207 46.04 -33.06 11.76
N ASN A 208 46.04 -32.65 10.49
CA ASN A 208 45.58 -33.47 9.34
C ASN A 208 44.10 -33.89 9.43
N GLU A 209 43.27 -33.01 9.99
CA GLU A 209 41.83 -33.19 10.16
C GLU A 209 41.00 -32.30 9.22
N ALA A 210 41.66 -31.42 8.45
CA ALA A 210 40.97 -30.52 7.53
C ALA A 210 40.50 -31.25 6.27
N GLU A 211 39.44 -30.71 5.65
CA GLU A 211 38.97 -31.14 4.34
C GLU A 211 40.07 -31.02 3.26
N MET A 212 39.99 -31.88 2.24
CA MET A 212 41.01 -31.96 1.19
C MET A 212 41.29 -30.61 0.52
N GLU A 213 40.28 -29.73 0.39
CA GLU A 213 40.46 -28.41 -0.21
C GLU A 213 41.30 -27.42 0.62
N TYR A 214 41.50 -27.67 1.92
CA TYR A 214 42.43 -26.91 2.75
C TYR A 214 43.67 -27.72 3.14
N GLN A 215 43.56 -29.05 3.21
CA GLN A 215 44.66 -29.93 3.59
C GLN A 215 45.67 -30.12 2.47
N ASP A 216 45.21 -30.34 1.23
CA ASP A 216 46.10 -30.55 0.08
C ASP A 216 46.53 -29.21 -0.54
N PRO A 217 47.85 -28.95 -0.68
CA PRO A 217 48.36 -27.72 -1.26
C PRO A 217 47.86 -27.46 -2.69
N THR A 218 47.72 -28.49 -3.51
CA THR A 218 47.35 -28.35 -4.93
C THR A 218 45.89 -27.96 -5.06
N GLU A 219 45.00 -28.67 -4.36
CA GLU A 219 43.58 -28.33 -4.33
C GLU A 219 43.33 -26.97 -3.68
N PHE A 220 44.08 -26.62 -2.62
CA PHE A 220 44.03 -25.31 -2.00
C PHE A 220 44.32 -24.18 -2.99
N PHE A 221 45.47 -24.23 -3.70
CA PHE A 221 45.83 -23.18 -4.65
C PHE A 221 44.98 -23.17 -5.92
N LYS A 222 44.40 -24.30 -6.32
CA LYS A 222 43.43 -24.38 -7.42
C LYS A 222 42.15 -23.60 -7.10
N ARG A 223 41.62 -23.72 -5.88
CA ARG A 223 40.42 -23.00 -5.40
C ARG A 223 40.73 -21.60 -4.88
N THR A 224 42.01 -21.24 -4.72
CA THR A 224 42.44 -19.92 -4.24
C THR A 224 42.69 -18.98 -5.41
N TYR A 225 42.18 -17.75 -5.31
CA TYR A 225 42.52 -16.66 -6.23
C TYR A 225 43.62 -15.81 -5.59
N LEU A 226 44.72 -15.60 -6.31
CA LEU A 226 45.82 -14.74 -5.86
C LEU A 226 45.43 -13.27 -6.04
N THR A 227 44.80 -12.71 -5.00
CA THR A 227 44.49 -11.27 -4.92
C THR A 227 45.77 -10.44 -4.91
N GLU A 228 45.68 -9.14 -5.17
CA GLU A 228 46.81 -8.21 -5.08
C GLU A 228 47.45 -8.27 -3.69
N GLY A 229 46.63 -8.24 -2.64
CA GLY A 229 47.07 -8.34 -1.25
C GLY A 229 47.75 -9.65 -0.90
N LEU A 230 47.19 -10.79 -1.34
CA LEU A 230 47.81 -12.11 -1.12
C LEU A 230 49.10 -12.24 -1.94
N SER A 231 49.09 -11.80 -3.20
CA SER A 231 50.27 -11.80 -4.08
C SER A 231 51.41 -10.97 -3.49
N HIS A 232 51.10 -9.81 -2.90
CA HIS A 232 52.08 -8.97 -2.21
C HIS A 232 52.65 -9.68 -0.97
N LEU A 233 51.80 -10.28 -0.15
CA LEU A 233 52.23 -11.06 1.02
C LEU A 233 53.15 -12.23 0.63
N LEU A 234 52.76 -13.01 -0.38
CA LEU A 234 53.57 -14.13 -0.88
C LEU A 234 54.91 -13.63 -1.42
N LYS A 235 54.91 -12.54 -2.19
CA LYS A 235 56.14 -11.92 -2.70
C LYS A 235 57.10 -11.54 -1.56
N MET A 236 56.59 -10.84 -0.54
CA MET A 236 57.39 -10.43 0.61
C MET A 236 57.95 -11.64 1.38
N ALA A 237 57.14 -12.67 1.59
CA ALA A 237 57.57 -13.88 2.26
C ALA A 237 58.66 -14.61 1.47
N ILE A 238 58.53 -14.68 0.14
CA ILE A 238 59.54 -15.26 -0.75
C ILE A 238 60.85 -14.47 -0.65
N GLU A 239 60.80 -13.13 -0.73
CA GLU A 239 61.99 -12.27 -0.58
C GLU A 239 62.69 -12.52 0.77
N ARG A 240 61.91 -12.59 1.86
CA ARG A 240 62.40 -12.75 3.22
C ARG A 240 63.03 -14.10 3.47
N LEU A 241 62.33 -15.17 3.14
CA LEU A 241 62.79 -16.53 3.41
C LEU A 241 63.91 -16.96 2.45
N SER A 242 64.01 -16.34 1.28
CA SER A 242 65.13 -16.53 0.35
C SER A 242 66.37 -15.68 0.72
N GLY A 243 66.27 -14.79 1.71
CA GLY A 243 67.39 -13.96 2.18
C GLY A 243 67.74 -12.79 1.25
N VAL A 244 66.83 -12.39 0.37
CA VAL A 244 67.06 -11.36 -0.67
C VAL A 244 66.50 -9.99 -0.27
N GLY A 245 65.68 -9.91 0.78
CA GLY A 245 65.05 -8.67 1.26
C GLY A 245 63.74 -8.96 1.98
N GLY A 246 62.83 -8.01 2.08
CA GLY A 246 61.48 -8.24 2.64
C GLY A 246 61.38 -8.06 4.16
N ASP A 247 60.14 -7.84 4.62
CA ASP A 247 59.86 -7.51 6.02
C ASP A 247 59.89 -8.76 6.92
N PRO A 248 60.52 -8.67 8.10
CA PRO A 248 60.66 -9.79 9.03
C PRO A 248 59.37 -10.12 9.80
N VAL A 249 58.46 -9.15 9.91
CA VAL A 249 57.26 -9.23 10.73
C VAL A 249 56.11 -8.63 9.95
N VAL A 250 55.03 -9.39 9.80
CA VAL A 250 53.81 -8.94 9.13
C VAL A 250 52.61 -9.18 10.02
N GLN A 251 51.80 -8.14 10.17
CA GLN A 251 50.53 -8.22 10.86
C GLN A 251 49.40 -8.36 9.84
N LEU A 252 48.62 -9.43 9.94
CA LEU A 252 47.40 -9.59 9.17
C LEU A 252 46.26 -8.91 9.93
N GLN A 253 45.96 -7.68 9.52
CA GLN A 253 44.70 -7.03 9.85
C GLN A 253 43.76 -7.18 8.67
N THR A 254 42.58 -7.75 8.90
CA THR A 254 41.50 -7.71 7.92
C THR A 254 40.39 -6.85 8.49
N SER A 255 40.05 -5.74 7.83
CA SER A 255 38.84 -4.97 8.14
C SER A 255 37.56 -5.77 7.87
N PHE A 256 37.68 -6.91 7.16
CA PHE A 256 36.58 -7.66 6.60
C PHE A 256 36.79 -9.16 6.89
N GLY A 257 35.92 -9.74 7.72
CA GLY A 257 36.02 -11.14 8.15
C GLY A 257 36.19 -12.12 6.97
N GLY A 258 37.22 -12.94 7.06
CA GLY A 258 37.60 -13.97 6.08
C GLY A 258 38.82 -13.57 5.25
N GLY A 259 40.01 -14.05 5.64
CA GLY A 259 41.24 -13.84 4.87
C GLY A 259 42.56 -14.06 5.64
N LYS A 260 42.58 -13.84 6.97
CA LYS A 260 43.78 -13.96 7.83
C LYS A 260 44.32 -15.40 7.84
N THR A 261 43.51 -16.33 8.37
CA THR A 261 43.83 -17.76 8.43
C THR A 261 44.06 -18.37 7.04
N HIS A 262 43.30 -17.93 6.03
CA HIS A 262 43.49 -18.36 4.64
C HIS A 262 44.85 -17.90 4.06
N SER A 263 45.27 -16.66 4.33
CA SER A 263 46.58 -16.16 3.91
C SER A 263 47.73 -16.87 4.64
N MET A 264 47.54 -17.18 5.93
CA MET A 264 48.48 -18.01 6.70
C MET A 264 48.59 -19.42 6.12
N LEU A 265 47.47 -20.04 5.72
CA LEU A 265 47.47 -21.34 5.04
C LEU A 265 48.18 -21.29 3.69
N ALA A 266 48.02 -20.22 2.93
CA ALA A 266 48.76 -20.03 1.67
C ALA A 266 50.27 -20.00 1.93
N LEU A 267 50.74 -19.27 2.94
CA LEU A 267 52.15 -19.27 3.35
C LEU A 267 52.59 -20.63 3.87
N PHE A 268 51.77 -21.28 4.71
CA PHE A 268 52.04 -22.61 5.23
C PHE A 268 52.31 -23.58 4.07
N HIS A 269 51.37 -23.71 3.13
CA HIS A 269 51.48 -24.63 1.98
C HIS A 269 52.63 -24.27 1.05
N LEU A 270 52.83 -22.99 0.74
CA LEU A 270 53.88 -22.53 -0.16
C LEU A 270 55.28 -22.92 0.33
N PHE A 271 55.55 -22.80 1.63
CA PHE A 271 56.87 -23.07 2.22
C PHE A 271 57.01 -24.47 2.83
N GLY A 272 55.99 -25.34 2.65
CA GLY A 272 56.00 -26.73 3.13
C GLY A 272 56.83 -27.69 2.30
N GLY A 273 57.16 -27.32 1.06
CA GLY A 273 57.92 -28.15 0.12
C GLY A 273 57.10 -29.25 -0.56
N GLN A 274 55.77 -29.21 -0.45
CA GLN A 274 54.86 -30.21 -1.04
C GLN A 274 54.27 -29.80 -2.40
N ILE A 275 54.47 -28.55 -2.82
CA ILE A 275 53.95 -28.00 -4.07
C ILE A 275 55.07 -27.35 -4.89
N ALA A 276 55.07 -27.59 -6.20
CA ALA A 276 56.00 -26.94 -7.12
C ALA A 276 55.45 -25.59 -7.62
N PRO A 277 56.32 -24.59 -7.89
CA PRO A 277 55.88 -23.28 -8.37
C PRO A 277 54.93 -23.29 -9.56
N GLY A 278 55.18 -24.16 -10.55
CA GLY A 278 54.35 -24.27 -11.76
C GLY A 278 52.96 -24.89 -11.55
N GLN A 279 52.65 -25.33 -10.34
CA GLN A 279 51.33 -25.82 -9.95
C GLN A 279 50.47 -24.73 -9.30
N ILE A 280 51.02 -23.52 -9.10
CA ILE A 280 50.34 -22.39 -8.46
C ILE A 280 50.06 -21.31 -9.52
N PRO A 281 48.83 -21.24 -10.07
CA PRO A 281 48.51 -20.29 -11.13
C PRO A 281 48.76 -18.85 -10.71
N GLY A 282 49.64 -18.14 -11.42
CA GLY A 282 49.93 -16.72 -11.18
C GLY A 282 51.12 -16.46 -10.25
N LEU A 283 51.82 -17.52 -9.81
CA LEU A 283 53.06 -17.38 -9.02
C LEU A 283 54.30 -17.15 -9.90
N GLU A 284 54.30 -17.63 -11.15
CA GLU A 284 55.42 -17.52 -12.08
C GLU A 284 55.85 -16.07 -12.35
N PRO A 285 54.94 -15.09 -12.53
CA PRO A 285 55.31 -13.68 -12.66
C PRO A 285 56.01 -13.13 -11.41
N ILE A 286 55.67 -13.62 -10.22
CA ILE A 286 56.29 -13.20 -8.96
C ILE A 286 57.73 -13.71 -8.91
N LEU A 287 57.92 -15.01 -9.16
CA LEU A 287 59.25 -15.63 -9.14
C LEU A 287 60.18 -15.08 -10.23
N SER A 288 59.65 -14.86 -11.43
CA SER A 288 60.40 -14.28 -12.55
C SER A 288 60.89 -12.86 -12.23
N LYS A 289 60.05 -12.02 -11.61
CA LYS A 289 60.43 -10.67 -11.17
C LYS A 289 61.50 -10.68 -10.08
N LEU A 290 61.51 -11.72 -9.24
CA LEU A 290 62.50 -11.88 -8.16
C LEU A 290 63.79 -12.58 -8.61
N GLY A 291 63.85 -13.10 -9.84
CA GLY A 291 65.00 -13.85 -10.35
C GLY A 291 65.22 -15.20 -9.65
N LEU A 292 64.16 -15.79 -9.07
CA LEU A 292 64.23 -17.04 -8.33
C LEU A 292 63.68 -18.20 -9.17
N SER A 293 64.42 -19.30 -9.23
CA SER A 293 64.00 -20.53 -9.93
C SER A 293 63.35 -21.57 -9.00
N HIS A 294 63.55 -21.43 -7.68
CA HIS A 294 63.04 -22.36 -6.67
C HIS A 294 62.55 -21.60 -5.43
N LEU A 295 61.55 -22.15 -4.76
CA LEU A 295 61.07 -21.68 -3.46
C LEU A 295 61.93 -22.31 -2.34
N PRO A 296 62.29 -21.56 -1.28
CA PRO A 296 62.94 -22.15 -0.12
C PRO A 296 61.97 -23.10 0.60
N ARG A 297 62.46 -24.25 1.06
CA ARG A 297 61.73 -25.07 2.05
C ARG A 297 62.04 -24.50 3.43
N CYS A 298 61.00 -24.21 4.22
CA CYS A 298 61.17 -23.59 5.53
C CYS A 298 60.73 -24.54 6.65
N ASN A 299 61.37 -24.41 7.81
CA ASN A 299 60.81 -24.94 9.04
C ASN A 299 59.68 -24.01 9.50
N ARG A 300 58.53 -24.59 9.85
CA ARG A 300 57.30 -23.85 10.13
C ARG A 300 56.91 -24.06 11.58
N ALA A 301 56.75 -22.97 12.33
CA ALA A 301 56.10 -22.99 13.64
C ALA A 301 54.73 -22.32 13.54
N VAL A 302 53.69 -23.06 13.91
CA VAL A 302 52.29 -22.64 13.83
C VAL A 302 51.67 -22.73 15.21
N MET A 303 51.19 -21.59 15.71
CA MET A 303 50.54 -21.47 17.00
C MET A 303 49.15 -20.91 16.79
N VAL A 304 48.11 -21.65 17.21
CA VAL A 304 46.72 -21.23 17.11
C VAL A 304 46.18 -21.00 18.51
N GLY A 305 45.85 -19.76 18.83
CA GLY A 305 45.52 -19.35 20.20
C GLY A 305 44.26 -19.99 20.78
N THR A 306 43.34 -20.42 19.94
CA THR A 306 42.11 -21.15 20.33
C THR A 306 42.35 -22.64 20.55
N ASP A 307 43.41 -23.21 19.97
CA ASP A 307 43.79 -24.61 20.11
C ASP A 307 44.68 -24.82 21.37
N LEU A 308 45.55 -23.85 21.66
CA LEU A 308 46.52 -23.93 22.75
C LEU A 308 45.88 -23.74 24.13
N SER A 309 46.14 -24.67 25.04
CA SER A 309 45.71 -24.58 26.45
C SER A 309 46.68 -23.74 27.26
N ALA A 310 46.18 -22.74 27.98
CA ALA A 310 47.00 -21.95 28.90
C ALA A 310 47.26 -22.66 30.24
N ALA A 311 46.45 -23.65 30.58
CA ALA A 311 46.44 -24.28 31.91
C ALA A 311 47.13 -25.64 31.97
N GLN A 312 47.40 -26.28 30.82
CA GLN A 312 47.98 -27.62 30.77
C GLN A 312 49.13 -27.69 29.77
N PRO A 313 50.24 -28.38 30.12
CA PRO A 313 51.32 -28.63 29.18
C PRO A 313 50.88 -29.57 28.06
N ARG A 314 51.41 -29.34 26.86
CA ARG A 314 51.29 -30.27 25.73
C ARG A 314 52.41 -31.28 25.76
N ILE A 315 52.06 -32.56 25.87
CA ILE A 315 53.01 -33.66 25.78
C ILE A 315 53.22 -34.01 24.31
N LYS A 316 54.46 -33.90 23.85
CA LYS A 316 54.85 -34.24 22.48
C LYS A 316 55.09 -35.75 22.33
N PRO A 317 55.11 -36.30 21.09
CA PRO A 317 55.30 -37.74 20.88
C PRO A 317 56.58 -38.32 21.47
N ASP A 318 57.61 -37.50 21.68
CA ASP A 318 58.88 -37.88 22.32
C ASP A 318 58.87 -37.77 23.86
N GLY A 319 57.73 -37.42 24.46
CA GLY A 319 57.58 -37.21 25.91
C GLY A 319 57.96 -35.82 26.41
N THR A 320 58.38 -34.90 25.52
CA THR A 320 58.69 -33.51 25.89
C THR A 320 57.41 -32.79 26.35
N ALA A 321 57.43 -32.21 27.55
CA ALA A 321 56.34 -31.39 28.08
C ALA A 321 56.57 -29.91 27.76
N VAL A 322 55.73 -29.35 26.89
CA VAL A 322 55.81 -27.95 26.46
C VAL A 322 54.71 -27.14 27.15
N ASN A 323 55.10 -26.07 27.86
CA ASN A 323 54.17 -25.28 28.67
C ASN A 323 53.72 -23.98 27.98
N THR A 324 54.56 -23.39 27.12
CA THR A 324 54.46 -21.97 26.70
C THR A 324 54.50 -21.81 25.17
N LEU A 325 54.12 -20.62 24.67
CA LEU A 325 54.18 -20.31 23.23
C LEU A 325 55.62 -20.36 22.68
N TRP A 326 56.61 -19.88 23.43
CA TRP A 326 58.00 -19.92 22.98
C TRP A 326 58.59 -21.34 23.01
N GLY A 327 58.18 -22.16 23.99
CA GLY A 327 58.50 -23.59 24.01
C GLY A 327 57.90 -24.31 22.80
N GLU A 328 56.64 -24.01 22.47
CA GLU A 328 55.93 -24.55 21.32
C GLU A 328 56.61 -24.17 20.00
N MET A 329 56.95 -22.89 19.83
CA MET A 329 57.70 -22.40 18.68
C MET A 329 59.05 -23.12 18.52
N ALA A 330 59.84 -23.21 19.60
CA ALA A 330 61.15 -23.85 19.54
C ALA A 330 61.03 -25.33 19.18
N TYR A 331 60.10 -26.05 19.82
CA TYR A 331 59.86 -27.46 19.53
C TYR A 331 59.43 -27.70 18.08
N GLN A 332 58.54 -26.88 17.52
CA GLN A 332 58.11 -27.04 16.13
C GLN A 332 59.23 -26.75 15.11
N LEU A 333 60.16 -25.84 15.41
CA LEU A 333 61.26 -25.50 14.49
C LEU A 333 62.38 -26.54 14.47
N GLY A 334 62.74 -27.10 15.63
CA GLY A 334 63.93 -27.97 15.75
C GLY A 334 63.77 -29.18 16.66
N GLY A 335 62.53 -29.51 17.06
CA GLY A 335 62.22 -30.62 17.96
C GLY A 335 62.80 -30.44 19.36
N PRO A 336 63.09 -31.54 20.08
CA PRO A 336 63.60 -31.45 21.45
C PRO A 336 64.94 -30.70 21.57
N ARG A 337 65.76 -30.66 20.52
CA ARG A 337 67.05 -29.92 20.53
C ARG A 337 66.88 -28.40 20.58
N ALA A 338 65.89 -27.88 19.85
CA ALA A 338 65.56 -26.46 19.91
C ALA A 338 64.80 -26.12 21.20
N PHE A 339 63.92 -27.01 21.67
CA PHE A 339 63.23 -26.84 22.94
C PHE A 339 64.21 -26.72 24.13
N GLU A 340 65.30 -27.50 24.15
CA GLU A 340 66.31 -27.44 25.22
C GLU A 340 66.88 -26.03 25.42
N MET A 341 67.00 -25.23 24.35
CA MET A 341 67.49 -23.84 24.40
C MET A 341 66.57 -22.91 25.19
N VAL A 342 65.30 -23.28 25.37
CA VAL A 342 64.28 -22.51 26.10
C VAL A 342 63.61 -23.31 27.23
N ALA A 343 64.10 -24.51 27.55
CA ALA A 343 63.45 -25.44 28.48
C ALA A 343 63.40 -24.91 29.92
N ARG A 344 64.30 -23.99 30.30
CA ARG A 344 64.27 -23.33 31.61
C ARG A 344 63.19 -22.25 31.62
N GLU A 345 63.17 -21.40 30.62
CA GLU A 345 62.22 -20.30 30.42
C GLU A 345 60.78 -20.83 30.28
N ASP A 346 60.59 -21.94 29.54
CA ASP A 346 59.31 -22.65 29.41
C ASP A 346 58.80 -23.16 30.76
N ARG A 347 59.64 -23.84 31.56
CA ARG A 347 59.26 -24.33 32.90
C ARG A 347 58.94 -23.21 33.89
N GLN A 348 59.57 -22.06 33.74
CA GLN A 348 59.36 -20.91 34.63
C GLN A 348 58.20 -20.01 34.19
N GLY A 349 57.67 -20.18 32.97
CA GLY A 349 56.64 -19.30 32.41
C GLY A 349 57.13 -17.86 32.18
N VAL A 350 58.43 -17.68 31.92
CA VAL A 350 59.06 -16.37 31.66
C VAL A 350 59.61 -16.33 30.24
N SER A 351 59.40 -15.22 29.52
CA SER A 351 59.87 -15.08 28.14
C SER A 351 61.39 -15.23 28.00
N PRO A 352 61.89 -15.96 26.99
CA PRO A 352 63.29 -15.88 26.60
C PRO A 352 63.64 -14.50 26.01
N GLY A 353 64.92 -14.16 26.02
CA GLY A 353 65.42 -12.93 25.41
C GLY A 353 65.52 -13.01 23.88
N SER A 354 65.48 -11.87 23.19
CA SER A 354 65.52 -11.80 21.72
C SER A 354 66.78 -12.40 21.09
N GLY A 355 67.89 -12.46 21.83
CA GLY A 355 69.13 -13.14 21.41
C GLY A 355 68.97 -14.66 21.24
N VAL A 356 68.32 -15.31 22.21
CA VAL A 356 68.07 -16.77 22.17
C VAL A 356 67.09 -17.09 21.04
N ILE A 357 66.04 -16.27 20.88
CA ILE A 357 65.09 -16.43 19.77
C ILE A 357 65.81 -16.30 18.43
N LYS A 358 66.65 -15.28 18.24
CA LYS A 358 67.44 -15.13 17.01
C LYS A 358 68.31 -16.37 16.74
N GLU A 359 68.98 -16.90 17.75
CA GLU A 359 69.83 -18.09 17.60
C GLU A 359 69.03 -19.31 17.11
N ILE A 360 67.85 -19.55 17.70
CA ILE A 360 66.92 -20.60 17.24
C ILE A 360 66.51 -20.35 15.77
N LEU A 361 66.10 -19.13 15.44
CA LEU A 361 65.67 -18.76 14.09
C LEU A 361 66.78 -18.91 13.03
N ASP A 362 68.03 -18.62 13.38
CA ASP A 362 69.17 -18.75 12.46
C ASP A 362 69.65 -20.20 12.36
N GLN A 363 69.69 -20.94 13.48
CA GLN A 363 70.16 -22.34 13.51
C GLN A 363 69.19 -23.30 12.83
N TYR A 364 67.88 -23.05 12.96
CA TYR A 364 66.82 -23.86 12.37
C TYR A 364 66.10 -23.13 11.22
N GLY A 365 66.73 -22.11 10.64
CA GLY A 365 66.20 -21.35 9.49
C GLY A 365 66.51 -21.99 8.13
N PRO A 366 65.83 -21.58 7.03
CA PRO A 366 64.81 -20.54 6.96
C PRO A 366 63.54 -20.88 7.77
N ALA A 367 63.02 -19.93 8.54
CA ALA A 367 61.98 -20.17 9.55
C ALA A 367 60.74 -19.30 9.33
N LEU A 368 59.56 -19.94 9.24
CA LEU A 368 58.26 -19.28 9.12
C LEU A 368 57.47 -19.47 10.41
N ILE A 369 57.06 -18.39 11.05
CA ILE A 369 56.29 -18.41 12.31
C ILE A 369 54.91 -17.83 12.02
N LEU A 370 53.87 -18.63 12.22
CA LEU A 370 52.47 -18.27 12.04
C LEU A 370 51.77 -18.30 13.39
N ILE A 371 51.19 -17.18 13.81
CA ILE A 371 50.47 -17.06 15.08
C ILE A 371 49.05 -16.60 14.78
N ASP A 372 48.10 -17.51 14.82
CA ASP A 372 46.68 -17.21 14.63
C ASP A 372 45.99 -17.01 15.98
N GLU A 373 45.10 -16.02 16.09
CA GLU A 373 44.27 -15.75 17.27
C GLU A 373 45.06 -15.52 18.57
N TRP A 374 46.18 -14.79 18.51
CA TRP A 374 47.00 -14.51 19.71
C TRP A 374 46.22 -13.73 20.78
N VAL A 375 45.37 -12.78 20.38
CA VAL A 375 44.52 -12.03 21.32
C VAL A 375 43.57 -12.96 22.08
N ALA A 376 43.01 -13.97 21.41
CA ALA A 376 42.13 -14.95 22.05
C ALA A 376 42.87 -15.77 23.13
N PHE A 377 44.11 -16.18 22.87
CA PHE A 377 44.96 -16.83 23.87
C PHE A 377 45.31 -15.91 25.03
N ALA A 378 45.77 -14.69 24.72
CA ALA A 378 46.21 -13.71 25.73
C ALA A 378 45.08 -13.27 26.67
N ARG A 379 43.83 -13.23 26.19
CA ARG A 379 42.65 -12.94 27.02
C ARG A 379 42.46 -13.99 28.13
N ASN A 380 42.75 -15.27 27.87
CA ASN A 380 42.54 -16.34 28.84
C ASN A 380 43.53 -16.28 30.02
N ILE A 381 44.62 -15.53 29.88
CA ILE A 381 45.65 -15.35 30.92
C ILE A 381 45.65 -13.95 31.54
N TYR A 382 44.73 -13.08 31.12
CA TYR A 382 44.61 -11.71 31.64
C TYR A 382 44.04 -11.73 33.07
N GLY A 383 44.79 -11.22 34.04
CA GLY A 383 44.39 -11.20 35.45
C GLY A 383 44.43 -12.56 36.16
N VAL A 384 44.96 -13.60 35.50
CA VAL A 384 45.06 -14.96 36.04
C VAL A 384 46.53 -15.31 36.31
N SER A 385 46.83 -15.85 37.49
CA SER A 385 48.17 -16.27 37.91
C SER A 385 48.28 -17.78 38.11
N GLY A 386 49.50 -18.31 38.08
CA GLY A 386 49.77 -19.74 38.33
C GLY A 386 49.51 -20.69 37.15
N LEU A 387 49.30 -20.15 35.94
CA LEU A 387 49.16 -20.94 34.72
C LEU A 387 50.53 -21.37 34.16
N CYS A 388 50.60 -22.54 33.51
CA CYS A 388 51.85 -23.05 32.93
C CYS A 388 52.33 -22.22 31.73
N ALA A 389 51.40 -21.56 31.00
CA ALA A 389 51.72 -20.71 29.85
C ALA A 389 52.40 -19.37 30.17
N GLY A 390 52.72 -19.11 31.44
CA GLY A 390 53.26 -17.84 31.90
C GLY A 390 52.21 -16.76 32.09
N SER A 391 52.62 -15.60 32.59
CA SER A 391 51.72 -14.46 32.82
C SER A 391 51.38 -13.73 31.52
N PHE A 392 50.34 -12.90 31.57
CA PHE A 392 50.01 -11.96 30.50
C PHE A 392 51.23 -11.09 30.10
N ASP A 393 51.95 -10.52 31.08
CA ASP A 393 53.14 -9.71 30.83
C ASP A 393 54.32 -10.51 30.24
N ALA A 394 54.48 -11.79 30.62
CA ALA A 394 55.47 -12.66 30.03
C ALA A 394 55.17 -12.92 28.54
N ASN A 395 53.90 -13.10 28.18
CA ASN A 395 53.48 -13.26 26.79
C ASN A 395 53.68 -11.99 25.95
N MET A 396 53.44 -10.81 26.54
CA MET A 396 53.74 -9.52 25.87
C MET A 396 55.24 -9.30 25.69
N THR A 397 56.05 -9.66 26.70
CA THR A 397 57.51 -9.66 26.60
C THR A 397 58.00 -10.61 25.51
N PHE A 398 57.37 -11.78 25.38
CA PHE A 398 57.68 -12.72 24.30
C PHE A 398 57.34 -12.15 22.92
N ALA A 399 56.21 -11.45 22.76
CA ALA A 399 55.89 -10.77 21.50
C ALA A 399 56.98 -9.76 21.08
N GLN A 400 57.51 -9.00 22.04
CA GLN A 400 58.62 -8.07 21.79
C GLN A 400 59.92 -8.81 21.44
N ALA A 401 60.28 -9.82 22.23
CA ALA A 401 61.49 -10.59 22.01
C ALA A 401 61.46 -11.33 20.66
N LEU A 402 60.29 -11.84 20.26
CA LEU A 402 60.07 -12.54 18.99
C LEU A 402 60.24 -11.60 17.79
N THR A 403 59.62 -10.41 17.83
CA THR A 403 59.73 -9.44 16.73
C THR A 403 61.16 -8.90 16.58
N GLU A 404 61.85 -8.62 17.70
CA GLU A 404 63.26 -8.23 17.69
C GLU A 404 64.19 -9.34 17.19
N GLY A 405 63.95 -10.58 17.61
CA GLY A 405 64.71 -11.75 17.18
C GLY A 405 64.57 -11.97 15.68
N ALA A 406 63.33 -11.95 15.18
CA ALA A 406 63.02 -12.10 13.76
C ALA A 406 63.65 -10.98 12.91
N LYS A 407 63.64 -9.74 13.38
CA LYS A 407 64.27 -8.60 12.69
C LYS A 407 65.78 -8.77 12.50
N ARG A 408 66.46 -9.38 13.49
CA ARG A 408 67.92 -9.57 13.48
C ARG A 408 68.36 -10.84 12.75
N SER A 409 67.48 -11.82 12.60
CA SER A 409 67.70 -13.00 11.77
C SER A 409 67.61 -12.62 10.29
N ARG A 410 68.26 -13.37 9.37
CA ARG A 410 68.26 -13.03 7.93
C ARG A 410 67.17 -13.73 7.11
N GLN A 411 66.73 -14.91 7.53
CA GLN A 411 65.82 -15.77 6.76
C GLN A 411 64.66 -16.26 7.63
N SER A 412 64.10 -15.39 8.46
CA SER A 412 62.92 -15.69 9.27
C SER A 412 61.83 -14.64 9.12
N MET A 413 60.58 -15.12 9.18
CA MET A 413 59.39 -14.28 9.04
C MET A 413 58.36 -14.66 10.10
N VAL A 414 57.81 -13.66 10.79
CA VAL A 414 56.73 -13.81 11.76
C VAL A 414 55.46 -13.19 11.20
N ILE A 415 54.38 -13.97 11.15
CA ILE A 415 53.05 -13.51 10.75
C ILE A 415 52.10 -13.72 11.91
N THR A 416 51.41 -12.66 12.31
CA THR A 416 50.39 -12.72 13.38
C THR A 416 49.05 -12.22 12.87
N SER A 417 47.96 -12.85 13.32
CA SER A 417 46.61 -12.36 13.07
C SER A 417 46.12 -11.55 14.27
N ILE A 418 45.58 -10.36 13.99
CA ILE A 418 45.06 -9.46 15.02
C ILE A 418 43.60 -9.11 14.68
N PRO A 419 42.66 -9.18 15.64
CA PRO A 419 41.26 -8.83 15.42
C PRO A 419 41.10 -7.33 15.11
N ALA A 420 40.14 -7.01 14.26
CA ALA A 420 39.85 -5.63 13.84
C ALA A 420 38.52 -5.09 14.40
N SER A 421 37.68 -5.94 15.01
CA SER A 421 36.34 -5.58 15.49
C SER A 421 36.17 -5.81 16.99
N ASP A 422 35.41 -4.94 17.65
CA ASP A 422 35.14 -5.00 19.10
C ASP A 422 34.48 -6.31 19.55
N ILE A 423 33.71 -6.96 18.66
CA ILE A 423 33.06 -8.24 18.92
C ILE A 423 34.08 -9.38 19.04
N GLU A 424 35.14 -9.36 18.22
CA GLU A 424 36.19 -10.40 18.22
C GLU A 424 37.15 -10.25 19.40
N ILE A 425 37.36 -9.03 19.88
CA ILE A 425 38.28 -8.70 20.97
C ILE A 425 37.81 -9.34 22.28
N GLY A 426 36.52 -9.17 22.62
CA GLY A 426 35.86 -9.80 23.76
C GLY A 426 36.39 -9.36 25.13
N GLY A 427 35.75 -8.33 25.71
CA GLY A 427 35.97 -7.88 27.08
C GLY A 427 37.29 -7.13 27.31
N GLU A 428 37.51 -6.70 28.56
CA GLU A 428 38.65 -5.86 28.96
C GLU A 428 40.01 -6.51 28.69
N GLY A 429 40.15 -7.81 28.97
CA GLY A 429 41.41 -8.52 28.73
C GLY A 429 41.78 -8.66 27.25
N GLY A 430 40.77 -8.76 26.37
CA GLY A 430 40.99 -8.71 24.93
C GLY A 430 41.47 -7.35 24.45
N GLN A 431 40.88 -6.27 24.97
CA GLN A 431 41.27 -4.90 24.61
C GLN A 431 42.71 -4.61 25.04
N ALA A 432 43.07 -4.99 26.28
CA ALA A 432 44.43 -4.85 26.79
C ALA A 432 45.45 -5.67 25.98
N ALA A 433 45.10 -6.90 25.58
CA ALA A 433 45.93 -7.72 24.71
C ALA A 433 46.14 -7.09 23.33
N LEU A 434 45.05 -6.61 22.72
CA LEU A 434 45.09 -5.96 21.42
C LEU A 434 45.99 -4.73 21.43
N GLU A 435 45.79 -3.82 22.39
CA GLU A 435 46.54 -2.57 22.50
C GLU A 435 48.06 -2.85 22.65
N ARG A 436 48.43 -3.79 23.51
CA ARG A 436 49.85 -4.12 23.73
C ARG A 436 50.50 -4.84 22.54
N LEU A 437 49.78 -5.74 21.88
CA LEU A 437 50.26 -6.39 20.67
C LEU A 437 50.37 -5.36 19.53
N GLN A 438 49.36 -4.51 19.31
CA GLN A 438 49.43 -3.43 18.31
C GLN A 438 50.61 -2.48 18.58
N ASN A 439 50.90 -2.11 19.82
CA ASN A 439 52.06 -1.27 20.13
C ASN A 439 53.41 -1.95 19.83
N THR A 440 53.45 -3.28 19.91
CA THR A 440 54.66 -4.08 19.66
C THR A 440 54.88 -4.30 18.15
N PHE A 441 53.81 -4.62 17.42
CA PHE A 441 53.85 -4.90 15.98
C PHE A 441 53.77 -3.61 15.12
N GLY A 442 53.02 -2.60 15.57
CA GLY A 442 52.72 -1.34 14.86
C GLY A 442 53.90 -0.40 14.62
N ARG A 443 55.05 -0.65 15.25
CA ARG A 443 56.29 0.13 15.02
C ARG A 443 57.10 -0.40 13.82
N LEU A 444 56.66 -1.47 13.15
CA LEU A 444 57.46 -2.28 12.24
C LEU A 444 56.79 -2.57 10.88
N GLU A 445 55.69 -1.89 10.53
CA GLU A 445 54.69 -2.41 9.58
C GLU A 445 54.87 -2.15 8.07
N SER A 446 54.43 -3.15 7.29
CA SER A 446 53.76 -2.98 5.99
C SER A 446 52.29 -3.44 6.12
N VAL A 447 51.35 -2.57 5.74
CA VAL A 447 49.91 -2.83 5.88
C VAL A 447 49.45 -3.80 4.78
N TRP A 448 48.98 -4.99 5.18
CA TRP A 448 48.32 -5.92 4.28
C TRP A 448 47.02 -5.32 3.73
N LYS A 449 46.85 -5.30 2.41
CA LYS A 449 45.65 -4.76 1.75
C LYS A 449 44.58 -5.85 1.59
N PRO A 450 43.32 -5.57 1.98
CA PRO A 450 42.20 -6.44 1.65
C PRO A 450 41.99 -6.59 0.14
N ALA A 451 41.34 -7.70 -0.25
CA ALA A 451 40.97 -7.94 -1.64
C ALA A 451 40.00 -6.85 -2.15
N ALA A 452 40.18 -6.44 -3.42
CA ALA A 452 39.26 -5.52 -4.09
C ALA A 452 37.92 -6.20 -4.40
N MET A 453 36.90 -5.41 -4.74
CA MET A 453 35.55 -5.91 -5.03
C MET A 453 35.56 -6.82 -6.27
N GLU A 454 36.32 -6.45 -7.30
CA GLU A 454 36.47 -7.20 -8.54
C GLU A 454 37.15 -8.56 -8.30
N GLU A 455 38.08 -8.63 -7.35
CA GLU A 455 38.75 -9.87 -6.96
C GLU A 455 37.84 -10.80 -6.17
N SER A 456 36.85 -10.22 -5.46
CA SER A 456 35.86 -10.99 -4.73
C SER A 456 34.99 -11.85 -5.66
N PHE A 457 34.77 -11.41 -6.91
CA PHE A 457 34.03 -12.18 -7.91
C PHE A 457 34.78 -13.45 -8.31
N GLU A 458 36.09 -13.36 -8.55
CA GLU A 458 36.93 -14.52 -8.86
C GLU A 458 37.01 -15.50 -7.69
N ILE A 459 37.07 -14.99 -6.45
CA ILE A 459 37.06 -15.83 -5.24
C ILE A 459 35.78 -16.67 -5.19
N VAL A 460 34.61 -16.03 -5.37
CA VAL A 460 33.32 -16.74 -5.36
C VAL A 460 33.23 -17.73 -6.51
N ARG A 461 33.66 -17.34 -7.72
CA ARG A 461 33.65 -18.23 -8.90
C ARG A 461 34.48 -19.49 -8.67
N ARG A 462 35.76 -19.36 -8.28
CA ARG A 462 36.66 -20.51 -8.08
C ARG A 462 36.22 -21.44 -6.96
N ARG A 463 35.62 -20.88 -5.91
CA ARG A 463 35.14 -21.64 -4.75
C ARG A 463 33.85 -22.41 -5.02
N LEU A 464 32.97 -21.92 -5.89
CA LEU A 464 31.65 -22.53 -6.11
C LEU A 464 31.53 -23.30 -7.43
N PHE A 465 32.38 -23.00 -8.41
CA PHE A 465 32.34 -23.61 -9.74
C PHE A 465 33.65 -24.27 -10.14
N SER A 466 33.53 -25.30 -10.97
CA SER A 466 34.67 -25.97 -11.60
C SER A 466 35.36 -25.10 -12.65
N ASP A 467 36.60 -25.47 -13.00
CA ASP A 467 37.40 -24.78 -14.02
C ASP A 467 36.95 -25.08 -15.46
N ALA A 468 36.03 -26.04 -15.65
CA ALA A 468 35.53 -26.44 -16.96
C ALA A 468 34.44 -25.46 -17.45
N ILE A 469 34.85 -24.48 -18.25
CA ILE A 469 33.97 -23.43 -18.81
C ILE A 469 33.99 -23.50 -20.35
N ASP A 470 32.80 -23.51 -20.96
CA ASP A 470 32.64 -23.26 -22.40
C ASP A 470 32.78 -21.75 -22.68
N TYR A 471 34.01 -21.29 -22.88
CA TYR A 471 34.32 -19.87 -23.10
C TYR A 471 33.59 -19.27 -24.31
N ALA A 472 33.36 -20.06 -25.37
CA ALA A 472 32.66 -19.57 -26.56
C ALA A 472 31.17 -19.31 -26.26
N ALA A 473 30.51 -20.23 -25.54
CA ALA A 473 29.12 -20.02 -25.11
C ALA A 473 29.00 -18.87 -24.09
N ARG A 474 29.95 -18.77 -23.15
CA ARG A 474 30.03 -17.65 -22.20
C ARG A 474 30.08 -16.30 -22.94
N ASP A 475 31.01 -16.17 -23.89
CA ASP A 475 31.23 -14.92 -24.60
C ASP A 475 30.02 -14.56 -25.49
N ALA A 476 29.33 -15.55 -26.07
CA ALA A 476 28.09 -15.34 -26.78
C ALA A 476 26.99 -14.75 -25.89
N VAL A 477 26.82 -15.28 -24.67
CA VAL A 477 25.86 -14.76 -23.68
C VAL A 477 26.22 -13.32 -23.28
N ILE A 478 27.48 -13.05 -22.92
CA ILE A 478 27.91 -11.72 -22.50
C ILE A 478 27.75 -10.70 -23.62
N ASN A 479 28.10 -11.06 -24.86
CA ASN A 479 27.89 -10.18 -26.00
C ASN A 479 26.41 -9.87 -26.25
N ALA A 480 25.51 -10.83 -26.01
CA ALA A 480 24.07 -10.59 -26.10
C ALA A 480 23.56 -9.60 -25.03
N PHE A 481 24.05 -9.70 -23.78
CA PHE A 481 23.75 -8.72 -22.73
C PHE A 481 24.30 -7.33 -23.08
N MET A 482 25.56 -7.24 -23.50
CA MET A 482 26.17 -5.96 -23.90
C MET A 482 25.44 -5.32 -25.08
N LYS A 483 24.96 -6.12 -26.04
CA LYS A 483 24.14 -5.64 -27.15
C LYS A 483 22.80 -5.07 -26.64
N MET A 484 22.11 -5.78 -25.76
CA MET A 484 20.86 -5.33 -25.15
C MET A 484 21.03 -3.98 -24.42
N TYR A 485 22.08 -3.84 -23.62
CA TYR A 485 22.37 -2.58 -22.89
C TYR A 485 22.62 -1.40 -23.85
N ARG A 486 23.37 -1.64 -24.94
CA ARG A 486 23.65 -0.60 -25.95
C ARG A 486 22.43 -0.20 -26.77
N GLU A 487 21.52 -1.12 -27.05
CA GLU A 487 20.28 -0.87 -27.81
C GLU A 487 19.20 -0.18 -26.95
N GLN A 488 19.18 -0.43 -25.63
CA GLN A 488 18.15 0.04 -24.70
C GLN A 488 18.71 1.02 -23.64
N GLN A 489 19.50 2.01 -24.05
CA GLN A 489 20.24 2.90 -23.13
C GLN A 489 19.37 3.71 -22.15
N LYS A 490 18.08 3.89 -22.43
CA LYS A 490 17.15 4.59 -21.54
C LYS A 490 16.69 3.74 -20.36
N ASP A 491 16.74 2.41 -20.51
CA ASP A 491 16.20 1.45 -19.55
C ASP A 491 17.26 0.90 -18.59
N PHE A 492 18.56 1.13 -18.85
CA PHE A 492 19.68 0.61 -18.08
C PHE A 492 20.67 1.71 -17.66
N PRO A 493 21.48 1.48 -16.61
CA PRO A 493 22.52 2.42 -16.17
C PRO A 493 23.58 2.70 -17.25
N ARG A 494 24.16 3.90 -17.22
CA ARG A 494 25.10 4.37 -18.27
C ARG A 494 26.38 3.56 -18.32
N GLU A 495 26.92 3.16 -17.17
CA GLU A 495 28.17 2.40 -17.07
C GLU A 495 28.07 1.01 -17.73
N CYS A 496 26.87 0.45 -17.91
CA CYS A 496 26.68 -0.84 -18.56
C CYS A 496 27.09 -0.85 -20.05
N ASN A 497 27.26 0.33 -20.65
CA ASN A 497 27.72 0.48 -22.03
C ASN A 497 29.25 0.48 -22.15
N GLU A 498 29.98 0.58 -21.05
CA GLU A 498 31.43 0.72 -21.04
C GLU A 498 32.13 -0.64 -21.18
N SER A 499 33.34 -0.64 -21.73
CA SER A 499 34.15 -1.86 -21.88
C SER A 499 34.53 -2.49 -20.54
N ASP A 500 34.64 -1.67 -19.49
CA ASP A 500 34.95 -2.15 -18.16
C ASP A 500 33.82 -3.02 -17.58
N TYR A 501 32.56 -2.65 -17.84
CA TYR A 501 31.42 -3.47 -17.42
C TYR A 501 31.42 -4.84 -18.09
N GLN A 502 31.75 -4.90 -19.38
CA GLN A 502 31.92 -6.17 -20.10
C GLN A 502 33.03 -7.03 -19.46
N ARG A 503 34.15 -6.41 -19.07
CA ARG A 503 35.23 -7.10 -18.36
C ARG A 503 34.75 -7.66 -17.02
N ARG A 504 33.97 -6.90 -16.25
CA ARG A 504 33.36 -7.36 -14.99
C ARG A 504 32.42 -8.55 -15.21
N MET A 505 31.59 -8.52 -16.27
CA MET A 505 30.73 -9.66 -16.63
C MET A 505 31.54 -10.91 -16.99
N ASN A 506 32.66 -10.78 -17.70
CA ASN A 506 33.53 -11.91 -18.05
C ASN A 506 34.12 -12.60 -16.81
N ILE A 507 34.52 -11.80 -15.81
CA ILE A 507 35.12 -12.25 -14.56
C ILE A 507 34.07 -12.88 -13.63
N ALA A 508 32.89 -12.27 -13.53
CA ALA A 508 31.84 -12.69 -12.61
C ALA A 508 31.02 -13.89 -13.10
N TYR A 509 31.11 -14.27 -14.38
CA TYR A 509 30.32 -15.36 -14.97
C TYR A 509 30.42 -16.66 -14.14
N PRO A 510 29.29 -17.33 -13.81
CA PRO A 510 27.93 -17.14 -14.33
C PRO A 510 27.04 -16.15 -13.55
N VAL A 511 27.61 -15.37 -12.64
CA VAL A 511 26.87 -14.43 -11.80
C VAL A 511 26.87 -13.04 -12.44
N HIS A 512 25.73 -12.37 -12.43
CA HIS A 512 25.62 -11.01 -12.96
C HIS A 512 26.23 -10.00 -11.96
N PRO A 513 27.05 -9.01 -12.42
CA PRO A 513 27.72 -8.06 -11.52
C PRO A 513 26.79 -7.31 -10.58
N GLU A 514 25.59 -6.96 -11.03
CA GLU A 514 24.56 -6.30 -10.21
C GLU A 514 24.25 -7.08 -8.91
N LEU A 515 24.24 -8.42 -8.91
CA LEU A 515 24.00 -9.20 -7.69
C LEU A 515 25.12 -8.99 -6.68
N PHE A 516 26.37 -9.04 -7.13
CA PHE A 516 27.50 -8.82 -6.24
C PHE A 516 27.58 -7.38 -5.76
N ASP A 517 27.25 -6.41 -6.61
CA ASP A 517 27.21 -5.00 -6.21
C ASP A 517 26.23 -4.82 -5.04
N ARG A 518 25.04 -5.42 -5.10
CA ARG A 518 24.09 -5.39 -3.96
C ARG A 518 24.68 -6.06 -2.72
N LEU A 519 25.27 -7.25 -2.84
CA LEU A 519 25.80 -8.00 -1.70
C LEU A 519 27.04 -7.35 -1.05
N TYR A 520 27.95 -6.76 -1.82
CA TYR A 520 29.20 -6.18 -1.30
C TYR A 520 29.10 -4.68 -1.00
N GLN A 521 28.16 -3.95 -1.59
CA GLN A 521 27.94 -2.53 -1.28
C GLN A 521 26.86 -2.35 -0.22
N ASP A 522 25.71 -3.03 -0.36
CA ASP A 522 24.54 -2.77 0.48
C ASP A 522 24.51 -3.69 1.71
N TRP A 523 24.53 -5.02 1.49
CA TRP A 523 24.46 -6.00 2.60
C TRP A 523 25.69 -5.96 3.49
N SER A 524 26.82 -5.53 2.94
CA SER A 524 28.09 -5.41 3.64
C SER A 524 28.09 -4.34 4.74
N THR A 525 27.12 -3.43 4.71
CA THR A 525 26.91 -2.40 5.75
C THR A 525 26.31 -2.96 7.04
N LEU A 526 25.73 -4.16 7.01
CA LEU A 526 25.16 -4.81 8.20
C LEU A 526 26.29 -5.36 9.09
N GLU A 527 26.34 -4.94 10.36
CA GLU A 527 27.39 -5.33 11.32
C GLU A 527 27.53 -6.86 11.49
N ARG A 528 26.41 -7.59 11.43
CA ARG A 528 26.38 -9.06 11.58
C ARG A 528 26.70 -9.79 10.27
N PHE A 529 26.78 -9.10 9.14
CA PHE A 529 27.00 -9.72 7.83
C PHE A 529 28.49 -9.98 7.59
N GLN A 530 28.87 -11.25 7.68
CA GLN A 530 30.22 -11.69 7.33
C GLN A 530 30.41 -11.62 5.81
N ARG A 531 30.85 -10.48 5.27
CA ARG A 531 30.85 -10.15 3.84
C ARG A 531 31.23 -11.31 2.89
N THR A 532 32.39 -11.93 3.05
CA THR A 532 32.84 -12.99 2.12
C THR A 532 32.19 -14.34 2.41
N ARG A 533 32.15 -14.76 3.68
CA ARG A 533 31.58 -16.07 4.09
C ARG A 533 30.06 -16.12 3.97
N GLY A 534 29.38 -15.02 4.28
CA GLY A 534 27.94 -14.83 4.11
C GLY A 534 27.53 -14.91 2.64
N VAL A 535 28.27 -14.23 1.75
CA VAL A 535 28.06 -14.32 0.30
C VAL A 535 28.29 -15.74 -0.21
N LEU A 536 29.39 -16.40 0.16
CA LEU A 536 29.65 -17.78 -0.26
C LEU A 536 28.54 -18.74 0.18
N ARG A 537 28.06 -18.64 1.44
CA ARG A 537 26.95 -19.46 1.94
C ARG A 537 25.66 -19.22 1.17
N LEU A 538 25.29 -17.95 0.99
CA LEU A 538 24.10 -17.56 0.24
C LEU A 538 24.16 -18.09 -1.20
N MET A 539 25.28 -17.87 -1.87
CA MET A 539 25.47 -18.26 -3.27
C MET A 539 25.52 -19.77 -3.41
N ALA A 540 26.18 -20.51 -2.51
CA ALA A 540 26.15 -21.98 -2.53
C ALA A 540 24.71 -22.50 -2.41
N ALA A 541 23.92 -21.95 -1.47
CA ALA A 541 22.52 -22.32 -1.30
C ALA A 541 21.67 -21.97 -2.53
N ALA A 542 21.86 -20.78 -3.10
CA ALA A 542 21.13 -20.34 -4.29
C ALA A 542 21.49 -21.18 -5.52
N ILE A 543 22.78 -21.43 -5.77
CA ILE A 543 23.27 -22.22 -6.90
C ILE A 543 22.78 -23.66 -6.79
N HIS A 544 22.87 -24.28 -5.61
CA HIS A 544 22.33 -25.63 -5.38
C HIS A 544 20.86 -25.70 -5.75
N GLN A 545 20.05 -24.75 -5.27
CA GLN A 545 18.61 -24.70 -5.53
C GLN A 545 18.29 -24.43 -7.00
N LEU A 546 19.04 -23.56 -7.69
CA LEU A 546 18.88 -23.31 -9.12
C LEU A 546 19.32 -24.53 -9.96
N TRP A 547 20.36 -25.24 -9.52
CA TRP A 547 20.86 -26.45 -10.18
C TRP A 547 19.86 -27.61 -10.09
N GLU A 548 19.32 -27.87 -8.89
CA GLU A 548 18.30 -28.89 -8.63
C GLU A 548 17.02 -28.63 -9.45
N ARG A 549 16.66 -27.35 -9.63
CA ARG A 549 15.48 -26.92 -10.38
C ARG A 549 15.68 -26.84 -11.90
N GLU A 550 16.86 -27.21 -12.40
CA GLU A 550 17.21 -27.10 -13.82
C GLU A 550 17.00 -25.68 -14.40
N ASP A 551 17.42 -24.65 -13.65
CA ASP A 551 17.23 -23.25 -14.04
C ASP A 551 17.73 -22.93 -15.46
N LYS A 552 16.90 -22.25 -16.24
CA LYS A 552 17.16 -21.92 -17.66
C LYS A 552 17.58 -20.47 -17.87
N SER A 553 18.00 -19.78 -16.81
CA SER A 553 18.48 -18.40 -16.91
C SER A 553 19.85 -18.36 -17.59
N LEU A 554 20.18 -17.25 -18.25
CA LEU A 554 21.49 -17.07 -18.88
C LEU A 554 22.59 -16.72 -17.86
N LEU A 555 22.20 -16.04 -16.78
CA LEU A 555 23.06 -15.61 -15.66
C LEU A 555 22.27 -15.69 -14.37
N ILE A 556 22.98 -15.84 -13.25
CA ILE A 556 22.42 -15.71 -11.91
C ILE A 556 22.35 -14.21 -11.57
N MET A 557 21.14 -13.67 -11.51
CA MET A 557 20.82 -12.26 -11.25
C MET A 557 20.05 -12.11 -9.93
N PRO A 558 19.92 -10.89 -9.35
CA PRO A 558 19.08 -10.67 -8.17
C PRO A 558 17.66 -11.22 -8.31
N GLY A 559 17.03 -11.02 -9.46
CA GLY A 559 15.68 -11.52 -9.74
C GLY A 559 15.56 -13.04 -9.86
N THR A 560 16.68 -13.75 -10.08
CA THR A 560 16.69 -15.21 -10.20
C THR A 560 16.83 -15.94 -8.87
N LEU A 561 17.21 -15.24 -7.79
CA LEU A 561 17.42 -15.88 -6.49
C LEU A 561 16.13 -16.56 -5.98
N PRO A 562 16.16 -17.87 -5.64
CA PRO A 562 14.97 -18.60 -5.24
C PRO A 562 14.64 -18.34 -3.76
N LEU A 563 14.10 -17.16 -3.45
CA LEU A 563 13.73 -16.73 -2.09
C LEU A 563 12.53 -17.51 -1.51
N ASP A 564 11.80 -18.24 -2.36
CA ASP A 564 10.82 -19.25 -1.97
C ASP A 564 11.44 -20.46 -1.26
N SER A 565 12.74 -20.69 -1.48
CA SER A 565 13.49 -21.82 -0.91
C SER A 565 13.92 -21.53 0.54
N PRO A 566 13.60 -22.41 1.52
CA PRO A 566 13.93 -22.17 2.92
C PRO A 566 15.43 -21.97 3.21
N PRO A 567 16.38 -22.74 2.64
CA PRO A 567 17.81 -22.51 2.84
C PRO A 567 18.28 -21.12 2.39
N VAL A 568 17.85 -20.68 1.20
CA VAL A 568 18.23 -19.37 0.64
C VAL A 568 17.60 -18.24 1.46
N ARG A 569 16.33 -18.40 1.82
CA ARG A 569 15.62 -17.45 2.67
C ARG A 569 16.32 -17.30 4.02
N TYR A 570 16.68 -18.41 4.67
CA TYR A 570 17.36 -18.39 5.95
C TYR A 570 18.68 -17.62 5.88
N GLU A 571 19.50 -17.87 4.84
CA GLU A 571 20.78 -17.17 4.66
C GLU A 571 20.60 -15.67 4.40
N MET A 572 19.50 -15.23 3.78
CA MET A 572 19.18 -13.81 3.65
C MET A 572 18.66 -13.20 4.95
N THR A 573 17.68 -13.82 5.60
CA THR A 573 16.96 -13.18 6.72
C THR A 573 17.71 -13.20 8.04
N ARG A 574 18.66 -14.14 8.24
CA ARG A 574 19.45 -14.27 9.49
C ARG A 574 20.24 -13.01 9.89
N TYR A 575 20.51 -12.13 8.93
CA TYR A 575 21.27 -10.90 9.14
C TYR A 575 20.37 -9.67 9.28
N LEU A 576 19.08 -9.82 8.96
CA LEU A 576 18.10 -8.75 9.00
C LEU A 576 17.37 -8.72 10.36
N PRO A 577 16.73 -7.59 10.72
CA PRO A 577 15.84 -7.53 11.89
C PRO A 577 14.68 -8.53 11.80
N ASP A 578 14.00 -8.78 12.92
CA ASP A 578 12.81 -9.64 12.92
C ASP A 578 11.68 -9.07 12.05
N GLY A 579 10.84 -9.94 11.48
CA GLY A 579 9.64 -9.56 10.73
C GLY A 579 9.71 -9.70 9.20
N TRP A 580 10.84 -10.09 8.62
CA TRP A 580 10.97 -10.33 7.17
C TRP A 580 10.29 -11.59 6.62
N PRO A 581 10.21 -12.74 7.33
CA PRO A 581 9.58 -13.94 6.76
C PRO A 581 8.14 -13.72 6.25
N PRO A 582 7.23 -13.02 7.00
CA PRO A 582 5.90 -12.67 6.49
C PRO A 582 5.91 -11.80 5.22
N VAL A 583 6.85 -10.86 5.12
CA VAL A 583 7.01 -9.99 3.94
C VAL A 583 7.40 -10.84 2.73
N ILE A 584 8.35 -11.76 2.91
CA ILE A 584 8.78 -12.66 1.82
C ILE A 584 7.63 -13.56 1.38
N ASP A 585 6.87 -14.11 2.32
CA ASP A 585 5.76 -15.01 2.00
C ASP A 585 4.60 -14.33 1.27
N THR A 586 4.31 -13.08 1.61
CA THR A 586 3.16 -12.35 1.07
C THR A 586 3.51 -11.61 -0.22
N ASP A 587 4.64 -10.92 -0.24
CA ASP A 587 4.89 -9.84 -1.21
C ASP A 587 6.12 -10.03 -2.09
N ILE A 588 6.94 -11.05 -1.83
CA ILE A 588 8.18 -11.27 -2.59
C ILE A 588 8.14 -12.59 -3.35
N ASP A 589 8.14 -13.70 -2.62
CA ASP A 589 8.39 -15.01 -3.26
C ASP A 589 7.80 -16.21 -2.49
N GLY A 590 6.82 -16.00 -1.63
CA GLY A 590 6.10 -17.11 -1.01
C GLY A 590 5.25 -17.96 -1.97
N PRO A 591 4.82 -19.15 -1.52
CA PRO A 591 4.03 -20.08 -2.35
C PRO A 591 2.63 -19.56 -2.71
N ILE A 592 2.14 -18.55 -2.00
CA ILE A 592 0.85 -17.87 -2.24
C ILE A 592 1.05 -16.36 -2.37
N SER A 593 2.26 -15.93 -2.73
CA SER A 593 2.60 -14.51 -2.79
C SER A 593 1.85 -13.78 -3.89
N ARG A 594 1.60 -12.48 -3.70
CA ARG A 594 0.94 -11.64 -4.68
C ARG A 594 1.71 -11.53 -6.01
N PRO A 595 3.06 -11.43 -6.05
CA PRO A 595 3.80 -11.45 -7.30
C PRO A 595 3.56 -12.73 -8.12
N LEU A 596 3.55 -13.91 -7.47
CA LEU A 596 3.25 -15.17 -8.15
C LEU A 596 1.81 -15.21 -8.68
N ALA A 597 0.85 -14.69 -7.92
CA ALA A 597 -0.54 -14.59 -8.38
C ALA A 597 -0.66 -13.66 -9.60
N LEU A 598 0.00 -12.50 -9.58
CA LEU A 598 0.00 -11.54 -10.70
C LEU A 598 0.62 -12.12 -11.97
N ASP A 599 1.71 -12.86 -11.85
CA ASP A 599 2.32 -13.58 -12.97
C ASP A 599 1.36 -14.63 -13.56
N ARG A 600 0.56 -15.31 -12.73
CA ARG A 600 -0.45 -16.28 -13.19
C ARG A 600 -1.67 -15.61 -13.83
N ASP A 601 -2.10 -14.48 -13.29
CA ASP A 601 -3.26 -13.73 -13.77
C ASP A 601 -2.98 -13.06 -15.14
N ASN A 602 -1.71 -12.79 -15.47
CA ASN A 602 -1.30 -12.12 -16.71
C ASN A 602 -0.29 -12.94 -17.53
N PRO A 603 -0.71 -13.55 -18.66
CA PRO A 603 0.16 -14.39 -19.49
C PRO A 603 1.45 -13.71 -19.97
N ASN A 604 1.43 -12.41 -20.26
CA ASN A 604 2.61 -11.68 -20.74
C ASN A 604 3.68 -11.52 -19.64
N MET A 605 3.25 -11.35 -18.39
CA MET A 605 4.15 -11.27 -17.23
C MET A 605 4.59 -12.66 -16.78
N GLY A 606 3.64 -13.61 -16.75
CA GLY A 606 3.87 -15.01 -16.40
C GLY A 606 4.92 -15.70 -17.26
N ARG A 607 4.96 -15.38 -18.57
CA ARG A 607 5.97 -15.89 -19.51
C ARG A 607 7.41 -15.69 -19.03
N TYR A 608 7.69 -14.60 -18.31
CA TYR A 608 9.02 -14.28 -17.77
C TYR A 608 9.08 -14.35 -16.24
N SER A 609 7.95 -14.68 -15.59
CA SER A 609 7.76 -14.48 -14.14
C SER A 609 8.18 -13.07 -13.69
N ALA A 610 7.77 -12.06 -14.46
CA ALA A 610 8.26 -10.70 -14.34
C ALA A 610 8.00 -10.11 -12.95
N CYS A 611 6.82 -10.35 -12.37
CA CYS A 611 6.47 -9.84 -11.05
C CYS A 611 7.38 -10.44 -9.97
N ARG A 612 7.60 -11.77 -9.96
CA ARG A 612 8.51 -12.41 -8.99
C ARG A 612 9.94 -11.89 -9.10
N ARG A 613 10.46 -11.75 -10.33
CA ARG A 613 11.84 -11.26 -10.52
C ARG A 613 11.99 -9.82 -10.05
N VAL A 614 11.04 -8.94 -10.38
CA VAL A 614 11.06 -7.55 -9.88
C VAL A 614 11.01 -7.52 -8.36
N ALA A 615 10.10 -8.28 -7.74
CA ALA A 615 9.97 -8.32 -6.28
C ALA A 615 11.26 -8.82 -5.59
N ARG A 616 11.87 -9.90 -6.10
CA ARG A 616 13.16 -10.40 -5.61
C ARG A 616 14.27 -9.37 -5.74
N THR A 617 14.38 -8.69 -6.89
CA THR A 617 15.41 -7.66 -7.11
C THR A 617 15.25 -6.49 -6.14
N ILE A 618 14.02 -5.99 -5.92
CA ILE A 618 13.75 -4.93 -4.95
C ILE A 618 14.20 -5.38 -3.55
N PHE A 619 13.80 -6.58 -3.11
CA PHE A 619 14.19 -7.10 -1.81
C PHE A 619 15.72 -7.17 -1.64
N VAL A 620 16.42 -7.75 -2.61
CA VAL A 620 17.89 -7.90 -2.55
C VAL A 620 18.58 -6.54 -2.46
N GLY A 621 18.11 -5.51 -3.15
CA GLY A 621 18.76 -4.19 -3.07
C GLY A 621 18.17 -3.21 -2.06
N SER A 622 17.11 -3.57 -1.34
CA SER A 622 16.49 -2.66 -0.36
C SER A 622 16.45 -3.19 1.06
N ALA A 623 16.48 -4.52 1.28
CA ALA A 623 16.36 -5.10 2.62
C ALA A 623 17.45 -4.68 3.61
N PRO A 624 18.72 -4.44 3.20
CA PRO A 624 19.75 -3.91 4.11
C PRO A 624 19.53 -2.45 4.52
N SER A 625 18.64 -1.73 3.85
CA SER A 625 18.43 -0.29 4.12
C SER A 625 17.78 -0.10 5.48
N VAL A 626 18.44 0.66 6.36
CA VAL A 626 17.91 0.98 7.69
C VAL A 626 16.98 2.19 7.64
N ALA A 627 15.94 2.17 8.48
CA ALA A 627 15.37 3.32 9.21
C ALA A 627 15.96 4.72 8.89
N ALA A 628 17.22 4.87 9.26
CA ALA A 628 17.93 6.14 9.31
C ALA A 628 18.63 6.54 7.99
N MET A 629 18.66 5.68 6.96
CA MET A 629 19.34 5.99 5.70
C MET A 629 18.57 7.06 4.91
N ARG A 630 19.28 8.11 4.49
CA ARG A 630 18.74 9.25 3.71
C ARG A 630 18.26 8.87 2.30
N VAL A 631 18.84 7.82 1.73
CA VAL A 631 18.50 7.31 0.40
C VAL A 631 18.18 5.82 0.57
N ARG A 632 16.92 5.44 0.34
CA ARG A 632 16.47 4.06 0.41
C ARG A 632 15.98 3.57 -0.95
N GLY A 633 16.10 2.27 -1.16
CA GLY A 633 15.51 1.60 -2.31
C GLY A 633 16.29 1.73 -3.61
N LEU A 634 15.84 0.95 -4.59
CA LEU A 634 16.45 0.83 -5.91
C LEU A 634 15.71 1.69 -6.93
N GLU A 635 16.47 2.25 -7.87
CA GLU A 635 15.93 2.96 -9.04
C GLU A 635 15.42 1.99 -10.10
N GLU A 636 14.42 2.39 -10.90
CA GLU A 636 13.85 1.54 -11.95
C GLU A 636 14.89 0.97 -12.92
N VAL A 637 15.90 1.77 -13.31
CA VAL A 637 16.99 1.32 -14.20
C VAL A 637 17.85 0.20 -13.57
N ARG A 638 18.06 0.25 -12.25
CA ARG A 638 18.76 -0.81 -11.50
C ARG A 638 17.88 -2.05 -11.33
N LEU A 639 16.58 -1.84 -11.12
CA LEU A 639 15.61 -2.94 -11.06
C LEU A 639 15.63 -3.74 -12.37
N LYS A 640 15.54 -3.06 -13.52
CA LYS A 640 15.64 -3.68 -14.84
C LYS A 640 16.97 -4.41 -15.02
N LEU A 641 18.09 -3.79 -14.65
CA LEU A 641 19.41 -4.42 -14.70
C LEU A 641 19.49 -5.73 -13.88
N GLY A 642 18.77 -5.82 -12.77
CA GLY A 642 18.75 -7.00 -11.91
C GLY A 642 17.74 -8.10 -12.29
N CYS A 643 16.90 -7.91 -13.32
CA CYS A 643 15.87 -8.90 -13.70
C CYS A 643 15.72 -9.22 -15.18
N VAL A 644 16.07 -8.29 -16.08
CA VAL A 644 15.89 -8.43 -17.54
C VAL A 644 17.07 -9.17 -18.15
N GLN A 645 16.79 -10.17 -18.99
CA GLN A 645 17.81 -10.84 -19.81
C GLN A 645 17.54 -10.70 -21.33
N PRO A 646 18.56 -10.93 -22.19
CA PRO A 646 18.41 -10.91 -23.63
C PRO A 646 17.26 -11.81 -24.12
N GLY A 647 16.38 -11.23 -24.95
CA GLY A 647 15.18 -11.89 -25.48
C GLY A 647 13.89 -11.51 -24.75
N GLU A 648 14.00 -10.85 -23.59
CA GLU A 648 12.85 -10.36 -22.82
C GLU A 648 12.62 -8.86 -23.04
N SER A 649 11.39 -8.39 -22.82
CA SER A 649 11.02 -6.98 -23.02
C SER A 649 11.11 -6.19 -21.71
N ALA A 650 12.01 -5.20 -21.64
CA ALA A 650 12.18 -4.34 -20.47
C ALA A 650 10.88 -3.60 -20.06
N ALA A 651 10.01 -3.27 -21.02
CA ALA A 651 8.71 -2.65 -20.76
C ALA A 651 7.78 -3.55 -19.93
N THR A 652 7.86 -4.87 -20.11
CA THR A 652 7.05 -5.84 -19.33
C THR A 652 7.40 -5.79 -17.84
N PHE A 653 8.67 -5.57 -17.52
CA PHE A 653 9.14 -5.43 -16.13
C PHE A 653 8.74 -4.09 -15.53
N GLY A 654 8.71 -3.01 -16.32
CA GLY A 654 8.15 -1.72 -15.90
C GLY A 654 6.64 -1.80 -15.60
N ASP A 655 5.88 -2.53 -16.43
CA ASP A 655 4.46 -2.82 -16.17
C ASP A 655 4.25 -3.67 -14.92
N ALA A 656 5.10 -4.69 -14.72
CA ALA A 656 5.07 -5.52 -13.52
C ALA A 656 5.31 -4.67 -12.27
N LEU A 657 6.32 -3.79 -12.28
CA LEU A 657 6.64 -2.89 -11.17
C LEU A 657 5.45 -1.99 -10.79
N ARG A 658 4.79 -1.37 -11.77
CA ARG A 658 3.60 -0.53 -11.51
C ARG A 658 2.49 -1.29 -10.79
N ARG A 659 2.20 -2.52 -11.22
CA ARG A 659 1.19 -3.37 -10.58
C ARG A 659 1.59 -3.80 -9.17
N LEU A 660 2.87 -4.05 -8.93
CA LEU A 660 3.38 -4.40 -7.61
C LEU A 660 3.24 -3.22 -6.64
N VAL A 661 3.58 -2.00 -7.06
CA VAL A 661 3.45 -0.79 -6.23
C VAL A 661 1.99 -0.55 -5.81
N GLU A 662 1.03 -0.90 -6.66
CA GLU A 662 -0.40 -0.75 -6.36
C GLU A 662 -0.94 -1.84 -5.41
N GLN A 663 -0.35 -3.03 -5.39
CA GLN A 663 -1.00 -4.21 -4.81
C GLN A 663 -0.24 -4.88 -3.67
N LEU A 664 1.06 -4.58 -3.51
CA LEU A 664 1.85 -5.13 -2.42
C LEU A 664 1.63 -4.36 -1.12
N THR A 665 1.57 -5.10 -0.02
CA THR A 665 1.35 -4.57 1.32
C THR A 665 2.58 -3.84 1.87
N TYR A 666 3.78 -4.33 1.60
CA TYR A 666 5.04 -3.93 2.23
C TYR A 666 5.97 -3.17 1.29
N LEU A 667 5.56 -2.96 0.03
CA LEU A 667 6.33 -2.22 -0.96
C LEU A 667 6.03 -0.72 -0.88
N TYR A 668 7.08 0.08 -0.84
CA TYR A 668 7.06 1.53 -0.88
C TYR A 668 7.65 2.04 -2.19
N SER A 669 7.20 3.23 -2.60
CA SER A 669 7.66 3.91 -3.80
C SER A 669 7.80 5.42 -3.55
N ASP A 670 8.92 5.99 -3.94
CA ASP A 670 9.17 7.43 -3.98
C ASP A 670 9.67 7.83 -5.37
N ASN A 671 8.75 8.30 -6.22
CA ASN A 671 8.98 8.72 -7.62
C ASN A 671 9.79 7.73 -8.47
N THR A 672 11.11 7.68 -8.26
CA THR A 672 12.07 6.86 -8.99
C THR A 672 12.58 5.66 -8.20
N ARG A 673 12.36 5.58 -6.88
CA ARG A 673 12.93 4.56 -5.99
C ARG A 673 11.88 3.67 -5.33
N PHE A 674 12.24 2.40 -5.12
CA PHE A 674 11.35 1.35 -4.60
C PHE A 674 12.05 0.53 -3.51
N TRP A 675 11.37 0.27 -2.39
CA TRP A 675 11.92 -0.52 -1.28
C TRP A 675 10.85 -1.28 -0.50
N TYR A 676 11.23 -2.39 0.11
CA TYR A 676 10.43 -3.07 1.13
C TYR A 676 10.76 -2.56 2.54
N ASP A 677 9.74 -2.54 3.39
CA ASP A 677 9.85 -2.36 4.84
C ASP A 677 8.99 -3.43 5.55
N THR A 678 9.25 -3.74 6.81
CA THR A 678 8.47 -4.73 7.58
C THR A 678 7.10 -4.19 8.01
N ARG A 679 6.89 -2.87 7.90
CA ARG A 679 5.61 -2.22 8.19
C ARG A 679 4.76 -2.07 6.92
N PRO A 680 3.44 -2.34 6.99
CA PRO A 680 2.53 -2.11 5.86
C PRO A 680 2.59 -0.68 5.33
N SER A 681 2.57 -0.53 4.02
CA SER A 681 2.57 0.77 3.33
C SER A 681 1.30 1.54 3.60
N VAL A 682 1.40 2.87 3.55
CA VAL A 682 0.26 3.74 3.81
C VAL A 682 -0.82 3.60 2.73
N ASN A 683 -0.43 3.27 1.49
CA ASN A 683 -1.35 2.94 0.40
C ASN A 683 -2.20 1.71 0.74
N ARG A 684 -1.59 0.66 1.31
CA ARG A 684 -2.31 -0.53 1.71
C ARG A 684 -3.25 -0.24 2.87
N LEU A 685 -2.77 0.49 3.89
CA LEU A 685 -3.59 0.92 5.03
C LEU A 685 -4.80 1.75 4.58
N ALA A 686 -4.63 2.65 3.61
CA ALA A 686 -5.71 3.44 3.03
C ALA A 686 -6.74 2.55 2.31
N THR A 687 -6.27 1.53 1.59
CA THR A 687 -7.16 0.57 0.90
C THR A 687 -7.96 -0.27 1.90
N ASP A 688 -7.32 -0.79 2.95
CA ASP A 688 -8.01 -1.54 4.02
C ASP A 688 -9.07 -0.69 4.73
N ARG A 689 -8.73 0.56 5.09
CA ARG A 689 -9.69 1.47 5.70
C ARG A 689 -10.83 1.81 4.75
N ALA A 690 -10.54 2.03 3.46
CA ALA A 690 -11.58 2.31 2.47
C ALA A 690 -12.58 1.15 2.34
N GLU A 691 -12.14 -0.11 2.43
CA GLU A 691 -13.04 -1.28 2.41
C GLU A 691 -13.90 -1.39 3.68
N GLN A 692 -13.39 -0.95 4.83
CA GLN A 692 -14.12 -0.94 6.11
C GLN A 692 -15.17 0.18 6.21
N LEU A 693 -15.01 1.25 5.42
CA LEU A 693 -15.88 2.43 5.43
C LEU A 693 -17.13 2.21 4.55
N GLY A 694 -18.02 1.31 4.97
CA GLY A 694 -19.26 0.98 4.26
C GLY A 694 -20.18 2.18 4.06
N ASP A 695 -20.83 2.63 5.14
CA ASP A 695 -21.94 3.60 5.11
C ASP A 695 -21.51 5.08 5.19
N TYR A 696 -20.29 5.37 5.67
CA TYR A 696 -19.78 6.73 5.85
C TYR A 696 -19.58 7.51 4.54
N ALA A 697 -19.48 6.82 3.41
CA ALA A 697 -19.36 7.44 2.09
C ALA A 697 -20.55 8.36 1.77
N GLY A 698 -21.77 7.95 2.16
CA GLY A 698 -22.98 8.74 1.89
C GLY A 698 -23.04 10.06 2.65
N GLU A 699 -22.59 10.06 3.90
CA GLU A 699 -22.57 11.27 4.74
C GLU A 699 -21.62 12.33 4.17
N GLU A 700 -20.43 11.93 3.72
CA GLU A 700 -19.46 12.86 3.12
C GLU A 700 -19.98 13.39 1.77
N ILE A 701 -20.58 12.55 0.91
CA ILE A 701 -21.20 13.01 -0.35
C ILE A 701 -22.28 14.05 -0.07
N LYS A 702 -23.19 13.78 0.89
CA LYS A 702 -24.26 14.70 1.27
C LYS A 702 -23.70 16.02 1.82
N LYS A 703 -22.66 15.95 2.66
CA LYS A 703 -21.95 17.12 3.18
C LYS A 703 -21.36 17.98 2.07
N ARG A 704 -20.82 17.39 0.99
CA ARG A 704 -20.28 18.14 -0.16
C ARG A 704 -21.38 18.79 -0.99
N LEU A 705 -22.50 18.09 -1.21
CA LEU A 705 -23.66 18.66 -1.92
C LEU A 705 -24.21 19.88 -1.20
N LEU A 706 -24.33 19.84 0.12
CA LEU A 706 -24.80 20.97 0.94
C LEU A 706 -23.87 22.20 0.91
N LYS A 707 -22.60 22.05 0.49
CA LYS A 707 -21.67 23.17 0.31
C LYS A 707 -21.87 23.92 -1.01
N ILE A 708 -22.53 23.33 -1.99
CA ILE A 708 -22.79 23.96 -3.29
C ILE A 708 -23.79 25.10 -3.08
N ARG A 709 -23.38 26.33 -3.41
CA ARG A 709 -24.20 27.55 -3.22
C ARG A 709 -24.81 28.11 -4.50
N ASP A 710 -24.53 27.50 -5.65
CA ASP A 710 -25.05 27.95 -6.94
C ASP A 710 -26.57 27.84 -6.97
N LYS A 711 -27.24 28.90 -7.44
CA LYS A 711 -28.71 28.93 -7.57
C LYS A 711 -29.19 29.07 -9.01
N GLY A 712 -28.34 29.47 -9.96
CA GLY A 712 -28.77 29.79 -11.31
C GLY A 712 -29.94 30.78 -11.32
N ASP A 713 -30.95 30.51 -12.15
CA ASP A 713 -32.20 31.29 -12.19
C ASP A 713 -33.29 30.77 -11.24
N PHE A 714 -33.01 29.76 -10.40
CA PHE A 714 -34.00 29.21 -9.48
C PHE A 714 -34.15 30.08 -8.23
N ALA A 715 -35.38 30.15 -7.71
CA ALA A 715 -35.64 30.82 -6.44
C ALA A 715 -35.01 30.06 -5.25
N GLY A 716 -34.84 28.75 -5.38
CA GLY A 716 -34.18 27.89 -4.41
C GLY A 716 -33.68 26.59 -5.01
N VAL A 717 -32.61 26.05 -4.43
CA VAL A 717 -32.07 24.73 -4.77
C VAL A 717 -32.05 23.87 -3.51
N HIS A 718 -32.73 22.73 -3.56
CA HIS A 718 -32.83 21.78 -2.47
C HIS A 718 -31.84 20.63 -2.71
N MET A 719 -30.77 20.57 -1.91
CA MET A 719 -29.71 19.57 -2.04
C MET A 719 -30.01 18.34 -1.18
N ALA A 720 -30.17 17.18 -1.81
CA ALA A 720 -30.40 15.88 -1.18
C ALA A 720 -31.44 15.93 -0.03
N PRO A 721 -32.69 16.36 -0.31
CA PRO A 721 -33.75 16.39 0.70
C PRO A 721 -33.96 14.99 1.29
N GLY A 722 -34.15 14.91 2.60
CA GLY A 722 -34.41 13.64 3.30
C GLY A 722 -35.85 13.17 3.14
N SER A 723 -36.78 14.11 2.92
CA SER A 723 -38.19 13.82 2.63
C SER A 723 -38.81 14.91 1.75
N SER A 724 -40.00 14.64 1.22
CA SER A 724 -40.80 15.63 0.48
C SER A 724 -41.17 16.88 1.30
N ALA A 725 -41.10 16.81 2.64
CA ALA A 725 -41.34 17.97 3.52
C ALA A 725 -40.21 19.00 3.48
N ASP A 726 -38.98 18.59 3.13
CA ASP A 726 -37.80 19.47 3.07
C ASP A 726 -37.80 20.39 1.84
N VAL A 727 -38.71 20.13 0.88
CA VAL A 727 -38.89 20.92 -0.34
C VAL A 727 -40.07 21.86 -0.15
N ALA A 728 -39.79 23.17 -0.11
CA ALA A 728 -40.78 24.20 0.14
C ALA A 728 -41.76 24.33 -1.04
N ASP A 729 -43.06 24.35 -0.73
CA ASP A 729 -44.15 24.46 -1.70
C ASP A 729 -44.54 25.93 -1.89
N GLU A 730 -43.85 26.61 -2.81
CA GLU A 730 -44.10 28.02 -3.15
C GLU A 730 -44.27 28.20 -4.66
N GLN A 731 -44.85 29.34 -5.01
CA GLN A 731 -45.11 29.78 -6.38
C GLN A 731 -43.84 30.32 -7.07
N CYS A 732 -42.71 29.63 -6.96
CA CYS A 732 -41.47 30.01 -7.63
C CYS A 732 -40.68 28.76 -8.04
N THR A 733 -40.09 28.77 -9.22
CA THR A 733 -39.44 27.57 -9.75
C THR A 733 -38.17 27.22 -8.97
N ARG A 734 -38.07 25.95 -8.59
CA ARG A 734 -37.03 25.39 -7.71
C ARG A 734 -36.43 24.13 -8.28
N LEU A 735 -35.12 23.98 -8.05
CA LEU A 735 -34.38 22.79 -8.43
C LEU A 735 -34.21 21.86 -7.22
N VAL A 736 -34.48 20.58 -7.40
CA VAL A 736 -34.26 19.55 -6.40
C VAL A 736 -33.15 18.61 -6.88
N VAL A 737 -32.00 18.63 -6.21
CA VAL A 737 -30.93 17.65 -6.46
C VAL A 737 -31.19 16.46 -5.56
N LEU A 738 -31.54 15.32 -6.13
CA LEU A 738 -31.88 14.11 -5.37
C LEU A 738 -30.66 13.54 -4.63
N ASP A 739 -30.90 12.71 -3.62
CA ASP A 739 -29.82 11.92 -2.99
C ASP A 739 -29.12 11.01 -4.01
N TYR A 740 -27.82 10.78 -3.83
CA TYR A 740 -27.01 10.00 -4.78
C TYR A 740 -27.49 8.55 -4.96
N LYS A 741 -28.23 8.00 -4.00
CA LYS A 741 -28.87 6.68 -4.07
C LYS A 741 -30.05 6.64 -5.06
N HIS A 742 -30.64 7.78 -5.37
CA HIS A 742 -31.73 7.91 -6.32
C HIS A 742 -31.18 8.13 -7.75
N TYR A 743 -30.68 7.04 -8.35
CA TYR A 743 -30.08 7.07 -9.67
C TYR A 743 -31.08 6.80 -10.81
N HIS A 744 -30.68 7.24 -12.02
CA HIS A 744 -31.37 6.98 -13.27
C HIS A 744 -30.44 6.31 -14.30
N SER A 745 -31.03 5.60 -15.26
CA SER A 745 -30.35 4.98 -16.39
C SER A 745 -31.21 5.13 -17.64
N SER A 746 -30.60 5.49 -18.76
CA SER A 746 -31.31 5.66 -20.04
C SER A 746 -32.15 4.41 -20.39
N GLY A 747 -33.41 4.63 -20.78
CA GLY A 747 -34.37 3.58 -21.13
C GLY A 747 -35.03 2.88 -19.93
N ASN A 748 -34.91 3.42 -18.71
CA ASN A 748 -35.60 2.89 -17.53
C ASN A 748 -36.58 3.91 -16.95
N ASP A 749 -37.85 3.75 -17.28
CA ASP A 749 -38.93 4.66 -16.87
C ASP A 749 -39.40 4.43 -15.42
N HIS A 750 -38.86 3.41 -14.73
CA HIS A 750 -39.19 3.06 -13.35
C HIS A 750 -37.95 3.14 -12.44
N SER A 751 -37.08 4.12 -12.67
CA SER A 751 -35.85 4.28 -11.87
C SER A 751 -36.13 4.82 -10.45
N PRO A 752 -35.26 4.52 -9.46
CA PRO A 752 -35.37 5.09 -8.11
C PRO A 752 -35.42 6.62 -8.10
N ALA A 753 -34.69 7.27 -9.03
CA ALA A 753 -34.77 8.72 -9.23
C ALA A 753 -36.18 9.22 -9.59
N LEU A 754 -36.85 8.56 -10.53
CA LEU A 754 -38.19 8.95 -10.97
C LEU A 754 -39.24 8.70 -9.88
N GLN A 755 -39.09 7.63 -9.11
CA GLN A 755 -39.95 7.35 -7.96
C GLN A 755 -39.83 8.43 -6.88
N ALA A 756 -38.59 8.80 -6.51
CA ALA A 756 -38.35 9.87 -5.55
C ALA A 756 -38.80 11.25 -6.06
N ALA A 757 -38.55 11.55 -7.34
CA ALA A 757 -39.03 12.78 -7.96
C ALA A 757 -40.56 12.85 -7.99
N LYS A 758 -41.23 11.73 -8.30
CA LYS A 758 -42.70 11.63 -8.28
C LYS A 758 -43.28 11.81 -6.89
N ASP A 759 -42.71 11.19 -5.86
CA ASP A 759 -43.16 11.38 -4.48
C ASP A 759 -43.02 12.85 -4.04
N ILE A 760 -41.89 13.49 -4.32
CA ILE A 760 -41.68 14.92 -4.01
C ILE A 760 -42.64 15.81 -4.82
N LEU A 761 -42.93 15.46 -6.07
CA LEU A 761 -43.85 16.20 -6.93
C LEU A 761 -45.30 16.09 -6.46
N GLU A 762 -45.74 14.92 -6.00
CA GLU A 762 -47.11 14.67 -5.59
C GLU A 762 -47.39 15.05 -4.13
N ASN A 763 -46.39 14.93 -3.25
CA ASN A 763 -46.54 15.09 -1.81
C ASN A 763 -45.66 16.21 -1.22
N ARG A 764 -46.11 16.74 -0.08
CA ARG A 764 -45.34 17.59 0.82
C ARG A 764 -45.55 17.08 2.25
N GLY A 765 -44.66 16.22 2.71
CA GLY A 765 -44.87 15.51 3.98
C GLY A 765 -46.10 14.61 3.88
N GLY A 766 -47.05 14.76 4.80
CA GLY A 766 -48.29 13.96 4.82
C GLY A 766 -49.44 14.48 3.93
N GLY A 767 -49.28 15.61 3.24
CA GLY A 767 -50.33 16.22 2.42
C GLY A 767 -49.96 16.31 0.93
N PRO A 768 -50.95 16.51 0.03
CA PRO A 768 -50.69 16.68 -1.39
C PRO A 768 -50.01 18.03 -1.67
N ARG A 769 -49.08 18.05 -2.62
CA ARG A 769 -48.37 19.26 -3.06
C ARG A 769 -49.24 20.08 -4.02
N GLN A 770 -49.26 21.41 -3.82
CA GLN A 770 -50.12 22.30 -4.60
C GLN A 770 -49.41 22.87 -5.85
N TYR A 771 -48.16 23.30 -5.73
CA TYR A 771 -47.44 23.99 -6.81
C TYR A 771 -46.51 23.04 -7.56
N ARG A 772 -47.09 21.99 -8.14
CA ARG A 772 -46.33 20.90 -8.77
C ARG A 772 -45.53 21.38 -9.99
N ASN A 773 -46.03 22.36 -10.73
CA ASN A 773 -45.35 22.86 -11.91
C ASN A 773 -44.13 23.75 -11.59
N THR A 774 -43.78 23.96 -10.32
CA THR A 774 -42.60 24.75 -9.92
C THR A 774 -41.36 23.90 -9.61
N LEU A 775 -41.43 22.57 -9.76
CA LEU A 775 -40.31 21.67 -9.42
C LEU A 775 -39.66 21.02 -10.65
N VAL A 776 -38.33 20.98 -10.63
CA VAL A 776 -37.48 20.22 -11.56
C VAL A 776 -36.39 19.48 -10.78
N PHE A 777 -35.92 18.35 -11.30
CA PHE A 777 -35.07 17.44 -10.52
C PHE A 777 -33.76 17.10 -11.22
N VAL A 778 -32.69 16.93 -10.45
CA VAL A 778 -31.39 16.42 -10.94
C VAL A 778 -31.03 15.14 -10.20
N ALA A 779 -30.61 14.12 -10.96
CA ALA A 779 -30.34 12.77 -10.47
C ALA A 779 -28.98 12.25 -10.94
N THR A 780 -28.48 11.23 -10.23
CA THR A 780 -27.22 10.56 -10.55
C THR A 780 -27.38 9.53 -11.67
N GLU A 781 -26.30 9.28 -12.42
CA GLU A 781 -26.22 8.17 -13.38
C GLU A 781 -25.85 6.86 -12.66
N LYS A 782 -26.64 5.79 -12.88
CA LYS A 782 -26.48 4.48 -12.22
C LYS A 782 -25.05 3.94 -12.24
N ASN A 783 -24.38 4.01 -13.39
CA ASN A 783 -23.03 3.44 -13.57
C ASN A 783 -21.94 4.25 -12.86
N ARG A 784 -22.21 5.51 -12.50
CA ARG A 784 -21.26 6.41 -11.83
C ARG A 784 -21.36 6.36 -10.31
N VAL A 785 -22.47 5.84 -9.76
CA VAL A 785 -22.67 5.75 -8.30
C VAL A 785 -21.59 4.90 -7.61
N PRO A 786 -21.23 3.69 -8.08
CA PRO A 786 -20.17 2.91 -7.45
C PRO A 786 -18.79 3.61 -7.50
N GLU A 787 -18.51 4.34 -8.58
CA GLU A 787 -17.28 5.11 -8.73
C GLU A 787 -17.22 6.28 -7.73
N LEU A 788 -18.35 6.96 -7.52
CA LEU A 788 -18.51 8.04 -6.55
C LEU A 788 -18.35 7.54 -5.11
N GLU A 789 -19.01 6.44 -4.75
CA GLU A 789 -18.86 5.82 -3.44
C GLU A 789 -17.40 5.42 -3.17
N ARG A 790 -16.74 4.80 -4.16
CA ARG A 790 -15.33 4.41 -4.03
C ARG A 790 -14.42 5.63 -3.82
N ALA A 791 -14.64 6.71 -4.57
CA ALA A 791 -13.89 7.95 -4.41
C ALA A 791 -14.08 8.56 -3.01
N ALA A 792 -15.30 8.52 -2.48
CA ALA A 792 -15.60 8.99 -1.13
C ALA A 792 -14.93 8.15 -0.04
N ARG A 793 -14.99 6.82 -0.15
CA ARG A 793 -14.28 5.90 0.78
C ARG A 793 -12.78 6.12 0.77
N GLN A 794 -12.18 6.30 -0.41
CA GLN A 794 -10.75 6.59 -0.53
C GLN A 794 -10.38 7.91 0.15
N TYR A 795 -11.14 8.98 -0.08
CA TYR A 795 -10.89 10.27 0.58
C TYR A 795 -10.99 10.16 2.10
N LEU A 796 -12.03 9.50 2.62
CA LEU A 796 -12.22 9.31 4.06
C LEU A 796 -11.12 8.44 4.67
N ALA A 797 -10.67 7.40 3.97
CA ALA A 797 -9.56 6.56 4.41
C ALA A 797 -8.27 7.37 4.56
N TRP A 798 -7.87 8.13 3.54
CA TRP A 798 -6.69 8.99 3.61
C TRP A 798 -6.79 10.05 4.71
N LYS A 799 -7.98 10.64 4.87
CA LYS A 799 -8.25 11.63 5.92
C LYS A 799 -8.15 11.04 7.33
N SER A 800 -8.59 9.80 7.52
CA SER A 800 -8.45 9.12 8.82
C SER A 800 -6.98 8.85 9.17
N ILE A 801 -6.16 8.48 8.18
CA ILE A 801 -4.73 8.25 8.36
C ILE A 801 -4.01 9.57 8.69
N ASP A 802 -4.38 10.66 8.04
CA ASP A 802 -3.83 12.00 8.35
C ASP A 802 -4.15 12.45 9.78
N ALA A 803 -5.35 12.13 10.26
CA ALA A 803 -5.76 12.43 11.64
C ALA A 803 -4.97 11.63 12.68
N GLU A 804 -4.65 10.36 12.38
CA GLU A 804 -3.95 9.43 13.29
C GLU A 804 -2.43 9.37 13.03
N LYS A 805 -1.85 10.34 12.32
CA LYS A 805 -0.44 10.33 11.89
C LYS A 805 0.57 10.13 13.03
N GLU A 806 0.27 10.65 14.22
CA GLU A 806 1.11 10.51 15.42
C GLU A 806 0.96 9.13 16.06
N GLU A 807 -0.27 8.61 16.17
CA GLU A 807 -0.55 7.26 16.70
C GLU A 807 0.07 6.16 15.83
N LEU A 808 0.03 6.34 14.51
CA LEU A 808 0.61 5.43 13.53
C LEU A 808 2.14 5.56 13.42
N ASN A 809 2.75 6.51 14.15
CA ASN A 809 4.19 6.81 14.10
C ASN A 809 4.71 6.97 12.66
N LEU A 810 3.97 7.72 11.82
CA LEU A 810 4.36 7.93 10.43
C LEU A 810 5.64 8.75 10.34
N ASP A 811 6.56 8.36 9.47
CA ASP A 811 7.76 9.13 9.21
C ASP A 811 7.47 10.38 8.35
N SER A 812 8.48 11.23 8.14
CA SER A 812 8.34 12.47 7.37
C SER A 812 7.93 12.22 5.90
N PHE A 813 8.39 11.11 5.31
CA PHE A 813 8.06 10.74 3.94
C PHE A 813 6.60 10.29 3.83
N GLN A 814 6.19 9.36 4.69
CA GLN A 814 4.82 8.86 4.80
C GLN A 814 3.83 10.00 5.07
N THR A 815 4.19 10.95 5.94
CA THR A 815 3.35 12.12 6.24
C THR A 815 3.12 12.98 4.99
N LYS A 816 4.17 13.28 4.21
CA LYS A 816 4.03 14.03 2.95
C LYS A 816 3.17 13.27 1.92
N GLN A 817 3.35 11.95 1.84
CA GLN A 817 2.57 11.09 0.97
C GLN A 817 1.09 11.09 1.34
N VAL A 818 0.76 11.05 2.63
CA VAL A 818 -0.62 11.13 3.13
C VAL A 818 -1.26 12.46 2.74
N VAL A 819 -0.61 13.59 3.06
CA VAL A 819 -1.14 14.93 2.76
C VAL A 819 -1.41 15.10 1.27
N THR A 820 -0.47 14.66 0.42
CA THR A 820 -0.62 14.72 -1.05
C THR A 820 -1.80 13.87 -1.51
N ASN A 821 -1.96 12.66 -0.97
CA ASN A 821 -3.08 11.77 -1.32
C ASN A 821 -4.43 12.28 -0.81
N VAL A 822 -4.49 12.91 0.37
CA VAL A 822 -5.70 13.58 0.89
C VAL A 822 -6.15 14.66 -0.08
N GLN A 823 -5.23 15.53 -0.53
CA GLN A 823 -5.56 16.58 -1.50
C GLN A 823 -6.03 15.99 -2.84
N ARG A 824 -5.28 15.05 -3.41
CA ARG A 824 -5.63 14.41 -4.68
C ARG A 824 -6.99 13.72 -4.65
N THR A 825 -7.27 12.95 -3.59
CA THR A 825 -8.56 12.27 -3.44
C THR A 825 -9.70 13.22 -3.12
N ASN A 826 -9.42 14.35 -2.45
CA ASN A 826 -10.37 15.43 -2.26
C ASN A 826 -10.84 16.02 -3.59
N GLU A 827 -9.90 16.38 -4.46
CA GLU A 827 -10.19 16.93 -5.81
C GLU A 827 -10.91 15.89 -6.69
N THR A 828 -10.47 14.63 -6.62
CA THR A 828 -11.11 13.52 -7.36
C THR A 828 -12.57 13.32 -6.94
N LEU A 829 -12.88 13.40 -5.64
CA LEU A 829 -14.25 13.28 -5.15
C LEU A 829 -15.12 14.45 -5.66
N ASP A 830 -14.62 15.69 -5.63
CA ASP A 830 -15.37 16.85 -6.15
C ASP A 830 -15.70 16.69 -7.64
N ALA A 831 -14.72 16.24 -8.44
CA ALA A 831 -14.92 15.96 -9.85
C ALA A 831 -15.95 14.84 -10.09
N ARG A 832 -15.84 13.72 -9.34
CA ARG A 832 -16.78 12.59 -9.46
C ARG A 832 -18.20 12.95 -9.05
N ILE A 833 -18.40 13.85 -8.10
CA ILE A 833 -19.73 14.39 -7.77
C ILE A 833 -20.32 15.11 -8.99
N GLN A 834 -19.58 16.02 -9.61
CA GLN A 834 -20.08 16.75 -10.79
C GLN A 834 -20.37 15.82 -11.98
N GLU A 835 -19.55 14.79 -12.18
CA GLU A 835 -19.75 13.80 -13.25
C GLU A 835 -20.94 12.86 -12.99
N ALA A 836 -21.16 12.47 -11.73
CA ALA A 836 -22.23 11.53 -11.38
C ALA A 836 -23.62 12.14 -11.54
N TYR A 837 -23.82 13.42 -11.17
CA TYR A 837 -25.09 14.13 -11.34
C TYR A 837 -25.28 14.59 -12.80
N ALA A 838 -25.78 13.67 -13.61
CA ALA A 838 -25.80 13.79 -15.07
C ALA A 838 -27.20 13.81 -15.69
N TYR A 839 -28.27 13.58 -14.93
CA TYR A 839 -29.63 13.56 -15.45
C TYR A 839 -30.48 14.68 -14.88
N LEU A 840 -31.22 15.34 -15.75
CA LEU A 840 -32.28 16.31 -15.46
C LEU A 840 -33.62 15.64 -15.75
N LEU A 841 -34.53 15.67 -14.77
CA LEU A 841 -35.88 15.10 -14.86
C LEU A 841 -36.87 16.25 -14.75
N VAL A 842 -37.68 16.42 -15.79
CA VAL A 842 -38.65 17.51 -15.89
C VAL A 842 -40.05 16.92 -15.98
N PRO A 843 -40.97 17.27 -15.05
CA PRO A 843 -42.36 16.83 -15.17
C PRO A 843 -43.04 17.58 -16.31
N THR A 844 -43.72 16.84 -17.17
CA THR A 844 -44.45 17.32 -18.33
C THR A 844 -45.83 16.66 -18.36
N GLN A 845 -46.80 17.27 -19.04
CA GLN A 845 -48.15 16.72 -19.10
C GLN A 845 -48.81 17.14 -20.41
N GLU A 846 -49.41 16.18 -21.13
CA GLU A 846 -50.23 16.47 -22.30
C GLU A 846 -51.70 16.65 -21.87
N GLY A 847 -52.16 17.90 -21.88
CA GLY A 847 -53.53 18.24 -21.48
C GLY A 847 -53.84 17.78 -20.05
N THR A 848 -54.96 17.10 -19.84
CA THR A 848 -55.37 16.55 -18.53
C THR A 848 -54.97 15.08 -18.32
N GLY A 849 -54.09 14.53 -19.18
CA GLY A 849 -53.55 13.18 -19.06
C GLY A 849 -52.65 12.98 -17.83
N PRO A 850 -52.09 11.78 -17.60
CA PRO A 850 -51.13 11.55 -16.53
C PRO A 850 -49.86 12.38 -16.73
N ILE A 851 -49.17 12.73 -15.63
CA ILE A 851 -47.87 13.40 -15.68
C ILE A 851 -46.83 12.42 -16.22
N ASP A 852 -46.06 12.87 -17.20
CA ASP A 852 -44.93 12.16 -17.79
C ASP A 852 -43.61 12.90 -17.51
N TRP A 853 -42.48 12.26 -17.78
CA TRP A 853 -41.15 12.77 -17.44
C TRP A 853 -40.26 12.94 -18.66
N GLU A 854 -39.90 14.19 -18.96
CA GLU A 854 -38.84 14.45 -19.91
C GLU A 854 -37.48 14.30 -19.23
N VAL A 855 -36.69 13.33 -19.68
CA VAL A 855 -35.36 13.04 -19.15
C VAL A 855 -34.30 13.55 -20.12
N SER A 856 -33.44 14.44 -19.62
CA SER A 856 -32.34 15.02 -20.38
C SER A 856 -31.00 14.76 -19.71
N ARG A 857 -29.96 14.46 -20.50
CA ARG A 857 -28.59 14.34 -19.98
C ARG A 857 -27.92 15.72 -19.94
N ILE A 858 -27.28 16.07 -18.82
CA ILE A 858 -26.62 17.36 -18.56
C ILE A 858 -25.10 17.23 -18.37
N SER A 859 -24.48 16.24 -19.01
CA SER A 859 -23.04 15.94 -18.88
C SER A 859 -22.14 16.92 -19.65
N GLY A 860 -20.93 17.18 -19.12
CA GLY A 860 -19.87 17.95 -19.78
C GLY A 860 -19.77 19.42 -19.38
N GLY A 861 -18.57 19.99 -19.47
CA GLY A 861 -18.26 21.38 -19.09
C GLY A 861 -17.60 21.51 -17.70
N SER A 862 -17.01 22.67 -17.42
CA SER A 862 -16.40 23.02 -16.12
C SER A 862 -17.39 23.64 -15.12
N GLU A 863 -18.64 23.83 -15.53
CA GLU A 863 -19.71 24.44 -14.74
C GLU A 863 -20.36 23.44 -13.77
N SER A 864 -20.94 23.93 -12.67
CA SER A 864 -21.63 23.06 -11.70
C SER A 864 -22.88 22.41 -12.28
N MET A 865 -23.30 21.28 -11.69
CA MET A 865 -24.52 20.55 -12.08
C MET A 865 -25.77 21.45 -12.09
N VAL A 866 -25.86 22.44 -11.19
CA VAL A 866 -26.98 23.39 -11.11
C VAL A 866 -27.02 24.31 -12.32
N LEU A 867 -25.87 24.87 -12.71
CA LEU A 867 -25.78 25.77 -13.86
C LEU A 867 -26.02 25.02 -15.18
N ARG A 868 -25.53 23.79 -15.29
CA ARG A 868 -25.80 22.91 -16.44
C ARG A 868 -27.29 22.60 -16.57
N ALA A 869 -27.95 22.28 -15.46
CA ALA A 869 -29.41 22.10 -15.42
C ALA A 869 -30.15 23.37 -15.83
N ASN A 870 -29.77 24.53 -15.28
CA ASN A 870 -30.37 25.83 -15.63
C ASN A 870 -30.28 26.11 -17.13
N LYS A 871 -29.09 26.01 -17.72
CA LYS A 871 -28.85 26.24 -19.15
C LYS A 871 -29.67 25.30 -20.04
N LYS A 872 -29.77 24.02 -19.66
CA LYS A 872 -30.58 23.05 -20.40
C LYS A 872 -32.07 23.37 -20.35
N LEU A 873 -32.58 23.78 -19.19
CA LEU A 873 -33.98 24.17 -19.01
C LEU A 873 -34.35 25.43 -19.79
N LEU A 874 -33.48 26.45 -19.79
CA LEU A 874 -33.67 27.67 -20.58
C LEU A 874 -33.71 27.36 -22.08
N ASN A 875 -32.78 26.55 -22.57
CA ASN A 875 -32.70 26.18 -23.99
C ASN A 875 -33.90 25.34 -24.45
N ALA A 876 -34.43 24.47 -23.58
CA ALA A 876 -35.60 23.64 -23.85
C ALA A 876 -36.93 24.36 -23.55
N GLN A 877 -36.90 25.63 -23.12
CA GLN A 877 -38.08 26.41 -22.68
C GLN A 877 -38.89 25.79 -21.52
N HIS A 878 -38.26 24.89 -20.74
CA HIS A 878 -38.83 24.30 -19.53
C HIS A 878 -38.71 25.19 -18.29
N LEU A 879 -37.93 26.26 -18.39
CA LEU A 879 -37.88 27.36 -17.45
C LEU A 879 -37.94 28.66 -18.24
N ILE A 880 -38.97 29.46 -18.01
CA ILE A 880 -39.21 30.71 -18.75
C ILE A 880 -38.89 31.89 -17.84
N THR A 881 -37.86 32.65 -18.22
CA THR A 881 -37.44 33.88 -17.53
C THR A 881 -37.96 35.16 -18.21
N LYS A 882 -38.40 35.04 -19.46
CA LYS A 882 -39.10 36.08 -20.24
C LYS A 882 -40.15 35.41 -21.11
N TRP A 883 -41.37 35.92 -21.11
CA TRP A 883 -42.48 35.31 -21.82
C TRP A 883 -43.16 36.31 -22.74
N SER A 884 -43.72 35.82 -23.86
CA SER A 884 -44.33 36.68 -24.89
C SER A 884 -45.84 36.80 -24.65
N PRO A 885 -46.42 38.01 -24.78
CA PRO A 885 -47.88 38.20 -24.69
C PRO A 885 -48.67 37.35 -25.69
N ALA A 886 -48.09 37.11 -26.88
CA ALA A 886 -48.70 36.25 -27.89
C ALA A 886 -48.83 34.79 -27.42
N ILE A 887 -47.79 34.25 -26.77
CA ILE A 887 -47.81 32.87 -26.24
C ILE A 887 -48.77 32.78 -25.06
N LEU A 888 -48.80 33.79 -24.18
CA LEU A 888 -49.78 33.85 -23.09
C LEU A 888 -51.22 33.84 -23.65
N LYS A 889 -51.52 34.63 -24.68
CA LYS A 889 -52.83 34.60 -25.35
C LYS A 889 -53.16 33.19 -25.88
N MET A 890 -52.21 32.55 -26.56
CA MET A 890 -52.40 31.20 -27.09
C MET A 890 -52.76 30.19 -25.97
N GLU A 891 -52.08 30.23 -24.82
CA GLU A 891 -52.39 29.35 -23.69
C GLU A 891 -53.74 29.67 -23.03
N LEU A 892 -54.08 30.96 -22.92
CA LEU A 892 -55.38 31.41 -22.43
C LEU A 892 -56.52 30.86 -23.30
N ASP A 893 -56.43 31.06 -24.61
CA ASP A 893 -57.40 30.57 -25.60
C ASP A 893 -57.49 29.04 -25.63
N ARG A 894 -56.35 28.38 -25.44
CA ARG A 894 -56.26 26.91 -25.50
C ARG A 894 -56.85 26.24 -24.27
N TRP A 895 -56.67 26.78 -23.06
CA TRP A 895 -57.00 26.05 -21.82
C TRP A 895 -57.81 26.84 -20.79
N LEU A 896 -57.58 28.15 -20.63
CA LEU A 896 -57.88 28.82 -19.35
C LEU A 896 -59.17 29.65 -19.34
N TRP A 897 -59.61 30.17 -20.49
CA TRP A 897 -60.81 31.02 -20.57
C TRP A 897 -61.74 30.65 -21.75
N LYS A 898 -61.83 29.36 -22.11
CA LYS A 898 -62.72 28.90 -23.19
C LYS A 898 -64.19 29.22 -22.91
N GLU A 899 -64.62 28.99 -21.67
CA GLU A 899 -66.02 29.16 -21.23
C GLU A 899 -66.28 30.50 -20.52
N SER A 900 -65.26 31.36 -20.42
CA SER A 900 -65.36 32.66 -19.75
C SER A 900 -64.77 33.78 -20.62
N PRO A 901 -65.36 34.99 -20.62
CA PRO A 901 -64.76 36.15 -21.29
C PRO A 901 -63.56 36.75 -20.54
N HIS A 902 -63.27 36.28 -19.32
CA HIS A 902 -62.20 36.78 -18.47
C HIS A 902 -61.61 35.73 -17.52
N ILE A 903 -60.44 36.00 -16.96
CA ILE A 903 -59.82 35.22 -15.88
C ILE A 903 -59.16 36.17 -14.86
N THR A 904 -59.24 35.85 -13.57
CA THR A 904 -58.50 36.62 -12.56
C THR A 904 -57.02 36.34 -12.66
N ILE A 905 -56.20 37.39 -12.52
CA ILE A 905 -54.74 37.26 -12.65
C ILE A 905 -54.22 36.27 -11.60
N LYS A 906 -54.75 36.29 -10.37
CA LYS A 906 -54.38 35.34 -9.33
C LYS A 906 -54.72 33.89 -9.64
N ASN A 907 -55.88 33.61 -10.27
CA ASN A 907 -56.20 32.24 -10.69
C ASN A 907 -55.28 31.80 -11.82
N LEU A 908 -54.99 32.67 -12.79
CA LEU A 908 -54.03 32.39 -13.85
C LEU A 908 -52.67 31.96 -13.27
N TRP A 909 -52.15 32.70 -12.29
CA TRP A 909 -50.88 32.34 -11.64
C TRP A 909 -50.95 31.04 -10.84
N SER A 910 -52.05 30.83 -10.11
CA SER A 910 -52.27 29.56 -9.42
C SER A 910 -52.29 28.39 -10.40
N TYR A 911 -52.91 28.54 -11.58
CA TYR A 911 -52.95 27.48 -12.58
C TYR A 911 -51.59 27.21 -13.19
N LEU A 912 -50.84 28.26 -13.58
CA LEU A 912 -49.48 28.15 -14.12
C LEU A 912 -48.54 27.42 -13.15
N THR A 913 -48.70 27.61 -11.84
CA THR A 913 -47.86 26.97 -10.82
C THR A 913 -48.35 25.58 -10.39
N THR A 914 -49.62 25.25 -10.57
CA THR A 914 -50.21 23.96 -10.17
C THR A 914 -50.21 22.89 -11.27
N TYR A 915 -50.46 23.27 -12.53
CA TYR A 915 -50.69 22.31 -13.61
C TYR A 915 -49.47 22.16 -14.54
N CYS A 916 -48.96 20.94 -14.70
CA CYS A 916 -47.75 20.65 -15.45
C CYS A 916 -47.90 20.73 -16.98
N TYR A 917 -49.13 20.84 -17.49
CA TYR A 917 -49.39 21.06 -18.92
C TYR A 917 -49.30 22.53 -19.33
N LEU A 918 -49.19 23.44 -18.34
CA LEU A 918 -48.99 24.87 -18.58
C LEU A 918 -47.51 25.24 -18.52
N PRO A 919 -47.10 26.35 -19.16
CA PRO A 919 -45.71 26.79 -19.14
C PRO A 919 -45.18 27.10 -17.74
N ARG A 920 -43.94 26.68 -17.46
CA ARG A 920 -43.25 26.89 -16.18
C ARG A 920 -42.48 28.21 -16.18
N LEU A 921 -43.01 29.20 -15.46
CA LEU A 921 -42.36 30.50 -15.29
C LEU A 921 -41.40 30.49 -14.08
N LYS A 922 -40.33 31.28 -14.16
CA LYS A 922 -39.38 31.46 -13.04
C LYS A 922 -40.08 31.90 -11.75
N ASP A 923 -40.85 32.98 -11.83
CA ASP A 923 -41.57 33.61 -10.74
C ASP A 923 -42.72 34.49 -11.28
N GLU A 924 -43.47 35.11 -10.37
CA GLU A 924 -44.63 35.96 -10.67
C GLU A 924 -44.26 37.18 -11.53
N THR A 925 -43.03 37.68 -11.39
CA THR A 925 -42.60 38.91 -12.09
C THR A 925 -42.61 38.72 -13.61
N VAL A 926 -42.30 37.49 -14.07
CA VAL A 926 -42.34 37.13 -15.50
C VAL A 926 -43.76 37.26 -16.04
N LEU A 927 -44.77 36.78 -15.31
CA LEU A 927 -46.17 36.89 -15.72
C LEU A 927 -46.61 38.36 -15.76
N MET A 928 -46.34 39.11 -14.70
CA MET A 928 -46.76 40.51 -14.58
C MET A 928 -46.15 41.39 -15.67
N GLN A 929 -44.87 41.16 -16.00
CA GLN A 929 -44.21 41.86 -17.10
C GLN A 929 -44.83 41.48 -18.46
N THR A 930 -45.15 40.19 -18.67
CA THR A 930 -45.81 39.72 -19.88
C THR A 930 -47.20 40.33 -20.05
N ILE A 931 -47.95 40.50 -18.96
CA ILE A 931 -49.26 41.16 -18.97
C ILE A 931 -49.10 42.63 -19.32
N ASN A 932 -48.15 43.33 -18.69
CA ASN A 932 -47.88 44.74 -18.95
C ASN A 932 -47.54 45.00 -20.42
N ASP A 933 -46.66 44.17 -21.00
CA ASP A 933 -46.26 44.26 -22.41
C ASP A 933 -47.44 43.94 -23.35
N GLY A 934 -48.35 43.04 -22.96
CA GLY A 934 -49.53 42.67 -23.75
C GLY A 934 -50.62 43.73 -23.81
N ILE A 935 -50.82 44.50 -22.74
CA ILE A 935 -51.84 45.57 -22.65
C ILE A 935 -51.50 46.77 -23.54
N CYS A 936 -50.22 46.98 -23.85
CA CYS A 936 -49.76 48.06 -24.73
C CYS A 936 -50.35 47.95 -26.15
N GLY A 937 -50.73 46.74 -26.59
CA GLY A 937 -51.40 46.50 -27.87
C GLY A 937 -52.91 46.22 -27.70
N THR A 938 -53.66 46.28 -28.80
CA THR A 938 -55.10 45.91 -28.82
C THR A 938 -55.34 44.44 -29.19
N GLU A 939 -54.27 43.69 -29.47
CA GLU A 939 -54.35 42.37 -30.13
C GLU A 939 -54.44 41.19 -29.15
N TYR A 940 -53.95 41.33 -27.91
CA TYR A 940 -53.76 40.20 -27.00
C TYR A 940 -54.86 40.05 -25.97
N PHE A 941 -54.95 40.98 -25.01
CA PHE A 941 -55.89 40.97 -23.90
C PHE A 941 -55.98 42.36 -23.28
N ALA A 942 -57.08 42.64 -22.59
CA ALA A 942 -57.27 43.85 -21.80
C ALA A 942 -57.14 43.55 -20.30
N TYR A 943 -56.81 44.58 -19.52
CA TYR A 943 -56.84 44.53 -18.06
C TYR A 943 -58.08 45.23 -17.52
N ALA A 944 -58.77 44.63 -16.55
CA ALA A 944 -59.82 45.30 -15.78
C ALA A 944 -59.50 45.21 -14.27
N ALA A 945 -59.80 46.28 -13.54
CA ALA A 945 -59.59 46.32 -12.09
C ALA A 945 -60.65 45.52 -11.31
N ASN A 946 -61.87 45.40 -11.85
CA ASN A 946 -62.97 44.60 -11.27
C ASN A 946 -64.08 44.35 -12.31
N ILE A 947 -65.02 43.46 -12.03
CA ILE A 947 -66.30 43.29 -12.73
C ILE A 947 -67.48 43.57 -11.77
N THR A 948 -68.51 44.26 -12.24
CA THR A 948 -69.74 44.48 -11.44
C THR A 948 -70.67 43.27 -11.49
N ASP A 949 -71.65 43.21 -10.57
CA ASP A 949 -72.71 42.18 -10.57
C ASP A 949 -73.54 42.17 -11.87
N GLU A 950 -73.55 43.28 -12.61
CA GLU A 950 -74.19 43.46 -13.91
C GLU A 950 -73.31 43.02 -15.09
N GLY A 951 -72.10 42.50 -14.84
CA GLY A 951 -71.17 42.01 -15.86
C GLY A 951 -70.32 43.09 -16.54
N LYS A 952 -70.23 44.30 -15.96
CA LYS A 952 -69.48 45.42 -16.54
C LYS A 952 -68.06 45.50 -15.98
N TYR A 953 -67.06 45.62 -16.86
CA TYR A 953 -65.64 45.70 -16.47
C TYR A 953 -65.27 47.14 -16.04
N GLN A 954 -64.78 47.31 -14.82
CA GLN A 954 -64.35 48.60 -14.28
C GLN A 954 -62.83 48.76 -14.41
N GLY A 955 -62.38 50.00 -14.68
CA GLY A 955 -60.96 50.29 -14.84
C GLY A 955 -60.31 49.57 -16.02
N LEU A 956 -61.08 49.34 -17.09
CA LEU A 956 -60.66 48.61 -18.30
C LEU A 956 -59.56 49.38 -19.05
N LYS A 957 -58.45 48.72 -19.36
CA LYS A 957 -57.29 49.28 -20.05
C LYS A 957 -56.85 48.35 -21.18
N ILE A 958 -56.71 48.91 -22.39
CA ILE A 958 -56.22 48.23 -23.60
C ILE A 958 -55.59 49.28 -24.52
N GLY A 959 -54.49 48.95 -25.19
CA GLY A 959 -53.78 49.88 -26.09
C GLY A 959 -53.09 51.05 -25.38
N LEU A 960 -52.79 50.91 -24.08
CA LEU A 960 -52.19 51.97 -23.25
C LEU A 960 -50.92 51.45 -22.59
N MET A 961 -49.86 52.26 -22.64
CA MET A 961 -48.65 51.99 -21.87
C MET A 961 -48.90 52.32 -20.40
N LEU A 962 -48.82 51.29 -19.55
CA LEU A 962 -49.05 51.41 -18.13
C LEU A 962 -47.74 51.71 -17.38
N PRO A 963 -47.72 52.68 -16.45
CA PRO A 963 -46.58 52.87 -15.54
C PRO A 963 -46.41 51.63 -14.64
N SER A 964 -45.16 51.27 -14.35
CA SER A 964 -44.82 50.18 -13.43
C SER A 964 -45.54 50.33 -12.08
N GLY A 965 -46.27 49.28 -11.66
CA GLY A 965 -47.02 49.26 -10.40
C GLY A 965 -48.53 49.51 -10.50
N THR A 966 -49.08 49.62 -11.71
CA THR A 966 -50.55 49.77 -11.93
C THR A 966 -51.30 48.45 -12.13
N LEU A 967 -50.60 47.32 -12.14
CA LEU A 967 -51.16 45.97 -12.20
C LEU A 967 -51.13 45.34 -10.81
N TYR A 968 -52.26 44.77 -10.38
CA TYR A 968 -52.37 44.10 -9.08
C TYR A 968 -52.60 42.61 -9.25
N MET A 969 -51.86 41.81 -8.48
CA MET A 969 -51.98 40.35 -8.40
C MET A 969 -53.00 39.97 -7.31
N ASP A 970 -54.27 40.35 -7.49
CA ASP A 970 -55.32 40.13 -6.50
C ASP A 970 -56.45 39.22 -7.02
N ASN A 971 -57.46 38.98 -6.17
CA ASN A 971 -58.61 38.13 -6.51
C ASN A 971 -59.63 38.83 -7.42
N ILE A 972 -59.42 40.10 -7.76
CA ILE A 972 -60.45 40.99 -8.32
C ILE A 972 -60.04 41.47 -9.72
N SER A 973 -58.75 41.63 -9.96
CA SER A 973 -58.15 42.08 -11.22
C SER A 973 -58.20 40.99 -12.26
N LEU A 974 -58.61 41.37 -13.48
CA LEU A 974 -59.01 40.45 -14.54
C LEU A 974 -58.21 40.71 -15.82
N LEU A 975 -57.84 39.62 -16.50
CA LEU A 975 -57.56 39.62 -17.92
C LEU A 975 -58.85 39.36 -18.68
N VAL A 976 -59.17 40.23 -19.63
CA VAL A 976 -60.41 40.20 -20.41
C VAL A 976 -60.08 39.98 -21.88
N LYS A 977 -60.91 39.19 -22.57
CA LYS A 977 -60.78 38.98 -24.01
C LYS A 977 -60.85 40.32 -24.76
N PRO A 978 -59.98 40.54 -25.76
CA PRO A 978 -59.90 41.80 -26.46
C PRO A 978 -61.22 42.17 -27.16
N GLU A 979 -61.98 41.21 -27.70
CA GLU A 979 -63.26 41.51 -28.36
C GLU A 979 -64.30 42.07 -27.38
N VAL A 980 -64.37 41.50 -26.17
CA VAL A 980 -65.32 41.90 -25.12
C VAL A 980 -64.95 43.27 -24.55
N ALA A 981 -63.65 43.51 -24.35
CA ALA A 981 -63.15 44.79 -23.88
C ALA A 981 -63.45 45.93 -24.88
N LEU A 982 -63.21 45.71 -26.17
CA LEU A 982 -63.46 46.69 -27.22
C LEU A 982 -64.96 47.00 -27.36
N GLN A 983 -65.83 45.99 -27.29
CA GLN A 983 -67.28 46.18 -27.33
C GLN A 983 -67.78 47.11 -26.21
N GLN A 984 -67.31 46.93 -24.97
CA GLN A 984 -67.70 47.80 -23.87
C GLN A 984 -67.19 49.24 -24.05
N ILE A 985 -65.94 49.42 -24.52
CA ILE A 985 -65.35 50.75 -24.76
C ILE A 985 -66.13 51.50 -25.86
N GLU A 986 -66.50 50.82 -26.94
CA GLU A 986 -67.32 51.39 -28.01
C GLU A 986 -68.73 51.76 -27.52
N GLU A 987 -69.36 50.93 -26.68
CA GLU A 987 -70.67 51.21 -26.11
C GLU A 987 -70.64 52.41 -25.14
N GLU A 988 -69.60 52.52 -24.31
CA GLU A 988 -69.39 53.68 -23.43
C GLU A 988 -69.12 54.97 -24.20
N LYS A 989 -68.35 54.89 -25.30
CA LYS A 989 -68.13 56.03 -26.19
C LYS A 989 -69.44 56.49 -26.84
N ARG A 990 -70.26 55.54 -27.32
CA ARG A 990 -71.58 55.80 -27.90
C ARG A 990 -72.57 56.40 -26.88
N LYS A 991 -72.52 55.96 -25.62
CA LYS A 991 -73.32 56.51 -24.51
C LYS A 991 -72.87 57.91 -24.07
N LYS A 992 -71.56 58.19 -24.05
CA LYS A 992 -71.02 59.55 -23.78
C LYS A 992 -71.40 60.53 -24.89
N GLU A 993 -71.27 60.14 -26.16
CA GLU A 993 -71.67 60.95 -27.32
C GLU A 993 -73.20 61.21 -27.35
N ALA A 994 -74.02 60.31 -26.78
CA ALA A 994 -75.46 60.50 -26.62
C ALA A 994 -75.82 61.40 -25.41
N ALA A 995 -75.05 61.34 -24.32
CA ALA A 995 -75.25 62.16 -23.12
C ALA A 995 -74.81 63.63 -23.33
N GLU A 996 -73.73 63.86 -24.07
CA GLU A 996 -73.25 65.22 -24.42
C GLU A 996 -74.23 65.97 -25.35
N LYS A 997 -75.07 65.26 -26.11
CA LYS A 997 -76.15 65.85 -26.92
C LYS A 997 -77.38 66.27 -26.11
N ALA A 998 -77.51 65.86 -24.85
CA ALA A 998 -78.69 66.12 -24.02
C ALA A 998 -78.53 67.30 -23.02
N THR A 999 -77.34 67.91 -22.89
CA THR A 999 -77.03 68.86 -21.80
C THR A 999 -76.84 70.34 -22.20
N GLN A 1000 -77.29 70.77 -23.38
CA GLN A 1000 -77.31 72.20 -23.77
C GLN A 1000 -78.75 72.77 -23.76
N GLY A 1001 -79.17 73.41 -22.66
CA GLY A 1001 -80.41 74.21 -22.61
C GLY A 1001 -80.80 74.84 -21.25
N GLY A 1002 -80.26 76.04 -20.93
CA GLY A 1002 -80.80 77.12 -20.05
C GLY A 1002 -80.87 76.90 -18.51
N ALA A 1003 -80.80 77.89 -17.60
CA ALA A 1003 -80.57 79.35 -17.63
C ALA A 1003 -80.34 79.94 -16.19
N THR A 1004 -79.41 80.90 -16.06
CA THR A 1004 -79.37 82.18 -15.28
C THR A 1004 -79.67 82.36 -13.76
N TYR A 1005 -78.58 82.70 -13.01
CA TYR A 1005 -78.29 83.74 -11.96
C TYR A 1005 -79.35 84.57 -11.19
N THR A 1006 -79.12 84.83 -9.87
CA THR A 1006 -78.89 86.18 -9.24
C THR A 1006 -78.56 86.13 -7.71
N ILE A 1007 -77.96 87.21 -7.17
CA ILE A 1007 -77.10 87.37 -5.96
C ILE A 1007 -77.68 88.36 -4.92
N LYS A 1008 -77.41 88.24 -3.59
CA LYS A 1008 -77.01 89.32 -2.60
C LYS A 1008 -77.05 88.89 -1.09
N PRO A 1009 -76.42 89.61 -0.12
CA PRO A 1009 -75.44 89.03 0.84
C PRO A 1009 -75.69 89.25 2.36
N ASP A 1010 -74.80 88.62 3.16
CA ASP A 1010 -74.21 88.98 4.48
C ASP A 1010 -75.05 89.06 5.79
N ASN A 1011 -74.86 88.11 6.72
CA ASN A 1011 -74.16 88.28 8.02
C ASN A 1011 -74.20 86.95 8.84
N GLY A 1012 -73.10 86.58 9.50
CA GLY A 1012 -72.84 85.21 9.97
C GLY A 1012 -73.40 84.77 11.34
N LYS A 1013 -73.50 83.44 11.54
CA LYS A 1013 -72.72 82.66 12.52
C LYS A 1013 -72.91 81.13 12.38
N THR A 1014 -71.76 80.45 12.56
CA THR A 1014 -71.51 79.05 13.00
C THR A 1014 -71.77 77.85 12.06
N ALA A 1015 -70.66 77.42 11.43
CA ALA A 1015 -69.97 76.13 11.63
C ALA A 1015 -70.17 74.96 10.62
N ILE A 1016 -69.08 74.75 9.83
CA ILE A 1016 -68.42 73.49 9.41
C ILE A 1016 -69.12 72.66 8.30
N SER A 1017 -68.55 72.29 7.15
CA SER A 1017 -67.28 72.56 6.43
C SER A 1017 -67.33 71.92 5.02
N GLU A 1018 -66.93 72.69 3.98
CA GLU A 1018 -66.47 72.30 2.61
C GLU A 1018 -67.38 71.49 1.65
N PRO A 1019 -67.16 71.49 0.31
CA PRO A 1019 -66.43 72.40 -0.59
C PRO A 1019 -67.30 72.94 -1.75
N ASP A 1020 -66.98 74.13 -2.29
CA ASP A 1020 -67.68 74.73 -3.44
C ASP A 1020 -66.68 75.27 -4.48
N LYS A 1021 -66.98 74.97 -5.75
CA LYS A 1021 -66.81 75.73 -7.00
C LYS A 1021 -65.47 76.16 -7.64
N PRO A 1022 -65.52 76.42 -8.99
CA PRO A 1022 -64.40 76.66 -9.90
C PRO A 1022 -64.38 78.08 -10.56
N GLU A 1023 -63.42 78.27 -11.50
CA GLU A 1023 -63.28 79.29 -12.58
C GLU A 1023 -62.70 80.69 -12.23
N PRO A 1024 -62.09 81.46 -13.18
CA PRO A 1024 -62.10 81.34 -14.65
C PRO A 1024 -60.72 81.43 -15.34
N GLY A 1025 -60.72 81.22 -16.66
CA GLY A 1025 -59.59 81.56 -17.52
C GLY A 1025 -59.48 83.07 -17.77
N ASP A 1026 -58.24 83.52 -17.92
CA ASP A 1026 -57.88 84.79 -18.55
C ASP A 1026 -56.71 84.58 -19.51
N GLU A 1027 -56.64 85.51 -20.45
CA GLU A 1027 -55.93 85.49 -21.72
C GLU A 1027 -54.40 85.29 -21.64
N ILE A 1028 -53.88 84.82 -22.78
CA ILE A 1028 -52.48 84.51 -23.06
C ILE A 1028 -51.60 85.77 -22.96
N ILE A 1029 -50.71 85.77 -21.97
CA ILE A 1029 -49.48 86.58 -21.93
C ILE A 1029 -48.29 85.61 -21.94
N GLU A 1030 -47.51 85.58 -23.01
CA GLU A 1030 -46.25 84.82 -23.05
C GLU A 1030 -45.25 85.39 -22.02
N GLN A 1031 -44.92 84.60 -21.00
CA GLN A 1031 -43.81 84.90 -20.08
C GLN A 1031 -42.46 84.44 -20.67
N PRO A 1032 -41.36 85.18 -20.44
CA PRO A 1032 -40.04 84.83 -20.96
C PRO A 1032 -39.50 83.54 -20.33
N LYS A 1033 -39.08 82.59 -21.18
CA LYS A 1033 -38.56 81.28 -20.76
C LYS A 1033 -37.17 81.40 -20.09
N PRO A 1034 -36.90 80.70 -18.97
CA PRO A 1034 -35.61 80.72 -18.28
C PRO A 1034 -34.50 80.09 -19.15
N LYS A 1035 -33.30 80.70 -19.15
CA LYS A 1035 -32.16 80.33 -20.02
C LYS A 1035 -30.99 79.61 -19.33
N ARG A 1036 -31.03 79.42 -18.00
CA ARG A 1036 -29.95 78.78 -17.22
C ARG A 1036 -30.51 78.01 -16.03
N PHE A 1037 -30.00 76.81 -15.79
CA PHE A 1037 -30.30 75.97 -14.62
C PHE A 1037 -29.04 75.83 -13.75
N TYR A 1038 -29.19 75.94 -12.43
CA TYR A 1038 -28.15 75.66 -11.43
C TYR A 1038 -28.80 75.03 -10.20
N GLY A 1039 -28.24 73.92 -9.71
CA GLY A 1039 -28.77 73.20 -8.55
C GLY A 1039 -27.69 72.38 -7.86
N SER A 1040 -27.76 72.30 -6.53
CA SER A 1040 -26.90 71.47 -5.68
C SER A 1040 -27.77 70.62 -4.77
N VAL A 1041 -27.42 69.35 -4.59
CA VAL A 1041 -28.21 68.39 -3.82
C VAL A 1041 -27.29 67.56 -2.92
N LYS A 1042 -27.65 67.44 -1.64
CA LYS A 1042 -26.91 66.60 -0.68
C LYS A 1042 -27.41 65.17 -0.79
N LEU A 1043 -26.52 64.25 -1.14
CA LEU A 1043 -26.83 62.83 -1.28
C LEU A 1043 -26.68 62.09 0.06
N ASN A 1044 -27.52 61.08 0.29
CA ASN A 1044 -27.41 60.23 1.47
C ASN A 1044 -26.25 59.23 1.30
N SER A 1045 -25.29 59.25 2.23
CA SER A 1045 -24.04 58.48 2.16
C SER A 1045 -24.22 56.96 2.06
N THR A 1046 -25.35 56.42 2.50
CA THR A 1046 -25.64 54.97 2.44
C THR A 1046 -26.37 54.53 1.17
N ARG A 1047 -26.83 55.48 0.33
CA ARG A 1047 -27.68 55.21 -0.86
C ARG A 1047 -27.27 56.00 -2.10
N VAL A 1048 -26.03 56.49 -2.15
CA VAL A 1048 -25.49 57.38 -3.19
C VAL A 1048 -25.79 56.88 -4.62
N GLY A 1049 -25.61 55.58 -4.89
CA GLY A 1049 -25.83 55.03 -6.23
C GLY A 1049 -27.29 55.10 -6.72
N ARG A 1050 -28.26 54.95 -5.81
CA ARG A 1050 -29.69 55.05 -6.15
C ARG A 1050 -30.11 56.51 -6.33
N ASP A 1051 -29.65 57.40 -5.45
CA ASP A 1051 -30.04 58.81 -5.49
C ASP A 1051 -29.37 59.54 -6.67
N ALA A 1052 -28.10 59.23 -6.97
CA ALA A 1052 -27.41 59.73 -8.16
C ALA A 1052 -28.04 59.20 -9.46
N GLY A 1053 -28.46 57.93 -9.48
CA GLY A 1053 -29.21 57.35 -10.60
C GLY A 1053 -30.56 58.04 -10.82
N THR A 1054 -31.24 58.41 -9.73
CA THR A 1054 -32.52 59.15 -9.80
C THR A 1054 -32.29 60.57 -10.32
N ILE A 1055 -31.25 61.28 -9.89
CA ILE A 1055 -30.92 62.62 -10.42
C ILE A 1055 -30.48 62.55 -11.89
N ALA A 1056 -29.77 61.49 -12.28
CA ALA A 1056 -29.38 61.26 -13.67
C ALA A 1056 -30.62 61.09 -14.58
N GLN A 1057 -31.61 60.32 -14.14
CA GLN A 1057 -32.85 60.08 -14.89
C GLN A 1057 -33.82 61.26 -14.85
N GLU A 1058 -34.00 61.90 -13.70
CA GLU A 1058 -35.08 62.88 -13.47
C GLU A 1058 -34.66 64.34 -13.64
N VAL A 1059 -33.35 64.65 -13.73
CA VAL A 1059 -32.86 66.03 -13.92
C VAL A 1059 -31.88 66.12 -15.08
N ILE A 1060 -30.82 65.30 -15.09
CA ILE A 1060 -29.75 65.41 -16.11
C ILE A 1060 -30.24 64.97 -17.49
N ALA A 1061 -30.98 63.85 -17.59
CA ALA A 1061 -31.51 63.36 -18.86
C ALA A 1061 -32.43 64.39 -19.54
N HIS A 1062 -33.24 65.11 -18.75
CA HIS A 1062 -34.10 66.17 -19.28
C HIS A 1062 -33.30 67.40 -19.76
N LEU A 1063 -32.25 67.81 -19.04
CA LEU A 1063 -31.42 68.95 -19.43
C LEU A 1063 -30.50 68.65 -20.63
N THR A 1064 -29.99 67.42 -20.76
CA THR A 1064 -29.18 66.96 -21.91
C THR A 1064 -30.02 66.67 -23.16
N SER A 1065 -31.33 66.46 -23.02
CA SER A 1065 -32.24 66.31 -24.17
C SER A 1065 -32.54 67.61 -24.93
N LEU A 1066 -32.09 68.78 -24.41
CA LEU A 1066 -32.25 70.08 -25.06
C LEU A 1066 -31.10 70.35 -26.06
N MET A 1067 -31.44 70.60 -27.33
CA MET A 1067 -30.46 70.86 -28.40
C MET A 1067 -29.55 72.05 -28.08
N GLY A 1068 -28.23 71.80 -27.98
CA GLY A 1068 -27.21 72.83 -27.76
C GLY A 1068 -26.91 73.17 -26.29
N ALA A 1069 -27.42 72.39 -25.33
CA ALA A 1069 -27.09 72.56 -23.90
C ALA A 1069 -25.70 71.96 -23.56
N ASP A 1070 -24.88 72.72 -22.84
CA ASP A 1070 -23.61 72.28 -22.26
C ASP A 1070 -23.79 72.01 -20.76
N VAL A 1071 -23.58 70.77 -20.31
CA VAL A 1071 -23.92 70.30 -18.96
C VAL A 1071 -22.66 69.78 -18.27
N GLN A 1072 -22.22 70.49 -17.22
CA GLN A 1072 -21.06 70.13 -16.40
C GLN A 1072 -21.49 69.58 -15.04
N ILE A 1073 -20.87 68.48 -14.59
CA ILE A 1073 -21.20 67.80 -13.32
C ILE A 1073 -19.92 67.72 -12.47
N SER A 1074 -19.98 68.19 -11.22
CA SER A 1074 -18.89 68.12 -10.23
C SER A 1074 -19.39 67.46 -8.94
N LEU A 1075 -18.61 66.51 -8.39
CA LEU A 1075 -18.94 65.79 -7.15
C LEU A 1075 -17.95 66.19 -6.04
N ASP A 1076 -18.41 66.95 -5.05
CA ASP A 1076 -17.64 67.29 -3.85
C ASP A 1076 -17.95 66.32 -2.71
N ILE A 1077 -16.89 65.76 -2.10
CA ILE A 1077 -16.99 64.82 -0.97
C ILE A 1077 -16.31 65.45 0.25
N THR A 1078 -17.06 65.68 1.32
CA THR A 1078 -16.55 66.22 2.59
C THR A 1078 -16.95 65.31 3.75
N ALA A 1079 -16.00 64.97 4.62
CA ALA A 1079 -16.22 64.16 5.81
C ALA A 1079 -15.53 64.80 7.02
N THR A 1080 -16.31 65.12 8.06
CA THR A 1080 -15.79 65.62 9.34
C THR A 1080 -15.65 64.43 10.30
N ILE A 1081 -14.45 64.19 10.85
CA ILE A 1081 -14.13 63.02 11.67
C ILE A 1081 -13.70 63.50 13.07
N PRO A 1082 -14.64 63.59 14.04
CA PRO A 1082 -14.40 64.31 15.30
C PRO A 1082 -13.31 63.72 16.21
N GLU A 1083 -12.96 62.44 16.07
CA GLU A 1083 -11.94 61.76 16.88
C GLU A 1083 -10.64 61.45 16.11
N GLY A 1084 -10.49 62.01 14.90
CA GLY A 1084 -9.36 61.75 13.99
C GLY A 1084 -9.55 60.50 13.12
N ALA A 1085 -8.94 60.50 11.93
CA ALA A 1085 -9.00 59.36 11.01
C ALA A 1085 -7.85 58.36 11.31
N PRO A 1086 -8.13 57.05 11.46
CA PRO A 1086 -7.09 56.02 11.60
C PRO A 1086 -6.17 55.93 10.37
N ASP A 1087 -4.87 55.70 10.58
CA ASP A 1087 -3.82 55.71 9.53
C ASP A 1087 -4.08 54.73 8.38
N ASP A 1088 -4.66 53.57 8.68
CA ASP A 1088 -5.01 52.55 7.68
C ASP A 1088 -6.13 53.05 6.74
N VAL A 1089 -7.09 53.81 7.27
CA VAL A 1089 -8.17 54.43 6.50
C VAL A 1089 -7.64 55.58 5.64
N VAL A 1090 -6.77 56.44 6.20
CA VAL A 1090 -6.12 57.54 5.46
C VAL A 1090 -5.33 57.00 4.26
N ARG A 1091 -4.58 55.91 4.47
CA ARG A 1091 -3.80 55.28 3.40
C ARG A 1091 -4.69 54.71 2.29
N ILE A 1092 -5.74 53.96 2.64
CA ILE A 1092 -6.65 53.33 1.67
C ILE A 1092 -7.38 54.39 0.84
N VAL A 1093 -7.92 55.44 1.48
CA VAL A 1093 -8.68 56.48 0.78
C VAL A 1093 -7.77 57.29 -0.15
N THR A 1094 -6.58 57.65 0.29
CA THR A 1094 -5.62 58.41 -0.52
C THR A 1094 -5.16 57.62 -1.76
N GLU A 1095 -4.88 56.32 -1.60
CA GLU A 1095 -4.46 55.44 -2.71
C GLU A 1095 -5.59 55.22 -3.74
N ASN A 1096 -6.82 55.07 -3.26
CA ASN A 1096 -8.00 54.95 -4.12
C ASN A 1096 -8.30 56.25 -4.88
N CYS A 1097 -8.20 57.42 -4.23
CA CYS A 1097 -8.40 58.71 -4.88
C CYS A 1097 -7.38 58.98 -6.00
N ARG A 1098 -6.12 58.55 -5.83
CA ARG A 1098 -5.11 58.60 -6.90
C ARG A 1098 -5.46 57.67 -8.07
N THR A 1099 -5.89 56.45 -7.76
CA THR A 1099 -6.24 55.45 -8.78
C THR A 1099 -7.47 55.87 -9.59
N LEU A 1100 -8.41 56.56 -8.94
CA LEU A 1100 -9.64 57.08 -9.53
C LEU A 1100 -9.50 58.49 -10.13
N LYS A 1101 -8.29 59.08 -10.11
CA LYS A 1101 -7.95 60.39 -10.70
C LYS A 1101 -8.79 61.57 -10.17
N PHE A 1102 -8.92 61.68 -8.85
CA PHE A 1102 -9.51 62.88 -8.23
C PHE A 1102 -8.60 64.10 -8.45
N ASP A 1103 -9.17 65.23 -8.90
CA ASP A 1103 -8.43 66.46 -9.22
C ASP A 1103 -7.78 67.13 -7.98
N THR A 1104 -8.43 67.05 -6.82
CA THR A 1104 -7.91 67.55 -5.52
C THR A 1104 -8.35 66.59 -4.40
N HIS A 1105 -7.42 66.10 -3.59
CA HIS A 1105 -7.72 65.20 -2.46
C HIS A 1105 -6.65 65.31 -1.36
N GLY A 1106 -7.06 65.26 -0.10
CA GLY A 1106 -6.18 65.31 1.07
C GLY A 1106 -6.98 65.20 2.37
N PHE A 1107 -6.34 64.74 3.44
CA PHE A 1107 -6.84 64.92 4.80
C PHE A 1107 -6.14 66.15 5.37
N GLU A 1108 -6.90 67.08 5.93
CA GLU A 1108 -6.39 68.30 6.56
C GLU A 1108 -6.59 68.18 8.07
N ASP A 1109 -5.58 68.59 8.85
CA ASP A 1109 -5.74 68.77 10.29
C ASP A 1109 -6.48 70.11 10.50
N GLU A 1110 -7.67 70.09 11.11
CA GLU A 1110 -8.38 71.31 11.54
C GLU A 1110 -7.70 72.00 12.74
#